data_AF-A0AAN6LIR3-F1
#
_entry.id   AF-A0AAN6LIR3-F1
#
_cell.length_a   1.000
_cell.length_b   1.000
_cell.length_c   1.000
_cell.angle_alpha   90.00
_cell.angle_beta   90.00
_cell.angle_gamma   90.00
#
_symmetry.space_group_name_H-M   'P 1'
#
loop_
_entity.id
_entity.type
_entity.pdbx_description
1 polymer ?
#
loop_
_entity_poly.entity_id
_entity_poly.type
_entity_poly.pdbx_seq_one_letter_code
_entity_poly.pdbx_strand_id
1 'polypeptide(L)'
;MAMANSRAQHELQEAVRVEDYLNDMIQTGQDLRNLDSILQNLQNQQELQRKQLHEAKSILTNATKASREHSERVRQQAEAFNKQQEDLDRRLMIVTQSDTTDRAAKEFEAKMERLRRLDVAKGYMGVLCEIDTHSKEALKMLSSSHRLALAPYTRLRSISSGLKHAQPAAEGAAPHLVDYAMNIANNIREQMIKAFEDNLEQVLKKMKWPSKELDFSDKLINEWTDAVELLLELQEPDLEDGAPALNATSTRWDPPVLLPLEVMARPLELRFKYHFSGDRATNRLDKPEYFLSHVIDLVNTHGGFFAEYLQPIFDRRAEIAGLNLRWAYADAISSFITSLFPMVRQKMSSILPKIAEHPQLLSHFIHELMNFDTEIRDVWDYSQDRYSPETWKGLTWEALVKQDWFTQWLKVEKDFALSRYQDIIDTPDSGEIDYDGVEPSATKPTKAAIRVNDLLETITERYRPLSSFSQKLRFLIDIQITIFDQFHERLRSGLEAYLAMTSTIGRTVQGSSAVGSQANLDGVAGLERLCRIYGSAEYLERKMQDWSDDVFFLELWSELQDRVKQNSRTGRPVAGPMTVSDVAARTSSTVASNGNENGKNLAEGALFDETASAYRRLKTRSESIIISALVSSAQSALRPYSRISTWTSLSPPSTAGHSATSSIDLAPILRTLPTEIAFLRRLLAIAPLQRIIRQLLLSIQTYLWDNVLMRNTFSTTGASQLACDVDNLCKVVDTAMGNSIKSSNIIQKLEDGLLLLNLKIKAETTRGDLPGGEGVDTSPSLWEVEKRVFASNESARAILAELNIDTLTEMEARAVLERRVEVRS
;
A
#
# COMPACT_ATOMS: atom_id res chain seq x y z
N MET A 1 78.54 27.64 23.22
CA MET A 1 78.65 27.78 21.74
C MET A 1 77.30 27.66 21.01
N ALA A 2 76.36 26.80 21.43
CA ALA A 2 75.04 26.67 20.79
C ALA A 2 74.17 27.96 20.82
N MET A 3 74.25 28.78 21.88
CA MET A 3 73.47 30.02 21.97
C MET A 3 73.97 31.16 21.06
N ALA A 4 75.24 31.16 20.66
CA ALA A 4 75.78 32.20 19.77
C ALA A 4 75.37 31.95 18.31
N ASN A 5 75.36 30.69 17.87
CA ASN A 5 74.86 30.32 16.54
C ASN A 5 73.34 30.52 16.40
N SER A 6 72.57 30.25 17.47
CA SER A 6 71.11 30.48 17.49
C SER A 6 70.75 31.95 17.34
N ARG A 7 71.53 32.86 17.93
CA ARG A 7 71.26 34.30 17.87
C ARG A 7 71.56 34.91 16.49
N ALA A 8 72.67 34.50 15.87
CA ALA A 8 73.01 34.93 14.51
C ALA A 8 72.03 34.40 13.45
N GLN A 9 71.50 33.19 13.61
CA GLN A 9 70.45 32.64 12.74
C GLN A 9 69.09 33.35 12.91
N HIS A 10 68.76 33.79 14.13
CA HIS A 10 67.52 34.51 14.42
C HIS A 10 67.54 35.93 13.83
N GLU A 11 68.67 36.63 13.94
CA GLU A 11 68.85 37.98 13.37
C GLU A 11 68.81 37.95 11.83
N LEU A 12 69.32 36.90 11.19
CA LEU A 12 69.22 36.73 9.73
C LEU A 12 67.78 36.41 9.29
N GLN A 13 67.04 35.60 10.05
CA GLN A 13 65.62 35.31 9.77
C GLN A 13 64.70 36.51 10.01
N GLU A 14 64.98 37.35 10.99
CA GLU A 14 64.25 38.58 11.24
C GLU A 14 64.46 39.59 10.11
N ALA A 15 65.70 39.76 9.64
CA ALA A 15 66.00 40.64 8.51
C ALA A 15 65.28 40.19 7.22
N VAL A 16 65.31 38.89 6.90
CA VAL A 16 64.63 38.33 5.71
C VAL A 16 63.11 38.49 5.81
N ARG A 17 62.51 38.29 6.99
CA ARG A 17 61.06 38.47 7.17
C ARG A 17 60.60 39.91 7.04
N VAL A 18 61.41 40.86 7.50
CA VAL A 18 61.13 42.29 7.36
C VAL A 18 61.27 42.72 5.90
N GLU A 19 62.29 42.20 5.19
CA GLU A 19 62.50 42.45 3.77
C GLU A 19 61.36 41.86 2.91
N ASP A 20 60.96 40.61 3.16
CA ASP A 20 59.83 39.96 2.47
C ASP A 20 58.51 40.72 2.71
N TYR A 21 58.24 41.14 3.95
CA TYR A 21 57.01 41.88 4.28
C TYR A 21 56.99 43.26 3.62
N LEU A 22 58.13 43.96 3.56
CA LEU A 22 58.23 45.26 2.89
C LEU A 22 58.10 45.12 1.36
N ASN A 23 58.68 44.08 0.77
CA ASN A 23 58.54 43.77 -0.66
C ASN A 23 57.10 43.37 -1.03
N ASP A 24 56.40 42.66 -0.14
CA ASP A 24 55.01 42.24 -0.39
C ASP A 24 54.02 43.41 -0.25
N MET A 25 54.29 44.33 0.69
CA MET A 25 53.41 45.48 0.97
C MET A 25 53.69 46.70 0.09
N ILE A 26 54.87 46.80 -0.54
CA ILE A 26 55.29 47.92 -1.39
C ILE A 26 55.75 47.35 -2.74
N GLN A 27 54.79 47.02 -3.61
CA GLN A 27 55.07 46.41 -4.91
C GLN A 27 55.15 47.46 -6.04
N THR A 28 54.49 48.62 -5.90
CA THR A 28 54.48 49.68 -6.93
C THR A 28 54.73 51.08 -6.35
N GLY A 29 55.13 52.03 -7.20
CA GLY A 29 55.41 53.42 -6.79
C GLY A 29 54.21 54.19 -6.23
N GLN A 30 52.97 53.72 -6.44
CA GLN A 30 51.76 54.29 -5.84
C GLN A 30 51.54 53.84 -4.38
N ASP A 31 52.08 52.69 -3.99
CA ASP A 31 51.93 52.11 -2.65
C ASP A 31 52.75 52.87 -1.58
N LEU A 32 53.76 53.62 -2.01
CA LEU A 32 54.49 54.60 -1.19
C LEU A 32 53.60 55.71 -0.62
N ARG A 33 52.41 55.97 -1.18
CA ARG A 33 51.45 56.93 -0.62
C ARG A 33 50.67 56.37 0.57
N ASN A 34 50.63 55.05 0.74
CA ASN A 34 49.99 54.36 1.87
C ASN A 34 51.01 53.99 2.97
N LEU A 35 52.26 54.50 2.88
CA LEU A 35 53.31 54.20 3.85
C LEU A 35 52.91 54.60 5.27
N ASP A 36 52.24 55.74 5.43
CA ASP A 36 51.78 56.23 6.73
C ASP A 36 50.74 55.30 7.36
N SER A 37 49.82 54.73 6.57
CA SER A 37 48.81 53.80 7.09
C SER A 37 49.41 52.43 7.43
N ILE A 38 50.41 51.97 6.66
CA ILE A 38 51.16 50.74 6.95
C ILE A 38 52.02 50.91 8.21
N LEU A 39 52.71 52.05 8.36
CA LEU A 39 53.46 52.40 9.57
C LEU A 39 52.55 52.49 10.80
N GLN A 40 51.36 53.07 10.65
CA GLN A 40 50.40 53.19 11.73
C GLN A 40 49.81 51.82 12.11
N ASN A 41 49.58 50.92 11.14
CA ASN A 41 49.18 49.54 11.42
C ASN A 41 50.28 48.73 12.11
N LEU A 42 51.53 48.90 11.68
CA LEU A 42 52.69 48.27 12.34
C LEU A 42 52.90 48.82 13.75
N GLN A 43 52.73 50.13 13.97
CA GLN A 43 52.78 50.73 15.30
C GLN A 43 51.66 50.21 16.18
N ASN A 44 50.43 50.12 15.68
CA ASN A 44 49.29 49.57 16.41
C ASN A 44 49.50 48.08 16.74
N GLN A 45 50.04 47.29 15.81
CA GLN A 45 50.41 45.89 16.06
C GLN A 45 51.55 45.79 17.08
N GLN A 46 52.57 46.65 17.01
CA GLN A 46 53.67 46.68 17.96
C GLN A 46 53.19 47.09 19.36
N GLU A 47 52.25 48.03 19.46
CA GLU A 47 51.63 48.43 20.72
C GLU A 47 50.77 47.31 21.31
N LEU A 48 49.98 46.63 20.47
CA LEU A 48 49.18 45.47 20.85
C LEU A 48 50.07 44.32 21.33
N GLN A 49 51.13 44.01 20.60
CA GLN A 49 52.10 42.98 20.98
C GLN A 49 52.84 43.36 22.25
N ARG A 50 53.22 44.64 22.45
CA ARG A 50 53.80 45.11 23.71
C ARG A 50 52.84 44.97 24.88
N LYS A 51 51.56 45.30 24.70
CA LYS A 51 50.51 45.06 25.70
C LYS A 51 50.37 43.57 26.02
N GLN A 52 50.25 42.73 25.01
CA GLN A 52 50.15 41.27 25.17
C GLN A 52 51.40 40.68 25.84
N LEU A 53 52.59 41.19 25.55
CA LEU A 53 53.85 40.73 26.16
C LEU A 53 53.98 41.24 27.60
N HIS A 54 53.49 42.44 27.91
CA HIS A 54 53.41 42.94 29.28
C HIS A 54 52.38 42.17 30.11
N GLU A 55 51.23 41.86 29.53
CA GLU A 55 50.18 41.03 30.13
C GLU A 55 50.67 39.59 30.34
N ALA A 56 51.33 38.99 29.34
CA ALA A 56 51.95 37.67 29.46
C ALA A 56 53.07 37.66 30.51
N LYS A 57 53.89 38.72 30.61
CA LYS A 57 54.87 38.86 31.68
C LYS A 57 54.20 38.98 33.05
N SER A 58 53.13 39.77 33.16
CA SER A 58 52.35 39.92 34.39
C SER A 58 51.72 38.59 34.82
N ILE A 59 51.10 37.87 33.89
CA ILE A 59 50.54 36.53 34.09
C ILE A 59 51.64 35.55 34.48
N LEU A 60 52.79 35.56 33.81
CA LEU A 60 53.93 34.70 34.14
C LEU A 60 54.47 35.02 35.54
N THR A 61 54.61 36.30 35.90
CA THR A 61 55.06 36.72 37.24
C THR A 61 54.06 36.33 38.32
N ASN A 62 52.76 36.47 38.05
CA ASN A 62 51.71 36.07 38.98
C ASN A 62 51.62 34.55 39.09
N ALA A 63 51.75 33.82 38.00
CA ALA A 63 51.77 32.37 37.98
C ALA A 63 53.04 31.80 38.65
N THR A 64 54.21 32.41 38.44
CA THR A 64 55.44 32.01 39.14
C THR A 64 55.43 32.40 40.60
N LYS A 65 54.85 33.55 40.97
CA LYS A 65 54.62 33.92 42.37
C LYS A 65 53.64 32.96 43.03
N ALA A 66 52.48 32.70 42.42
CA ALA A 66 51.49 31.74 42.91
C ALA A 66 52.05 30.31 42.97
N SER A 67 52.90 29.91 42.01
CA SER A 67 53.58 28.61 42.00
C SER A 67 54.65 28.52 43.08
N ARG A 68 55.40 29.59 43.36
CA ARG A 68 56.34 29.66 44.49
C ARG A 68 55.61 29.66 45.82
N GLU A 69 54.55 30.45 45.97
CA GLU A 69 53.70 30.46 47.16
C GLU A 69 52.99 29.12 47.35
N HIS A 70 52.58 28.45 46.28
CA HIS A 70 52.04 27.10 46.34
C HIS A 70 53.12 26.09 46.69
N SER A 71 54.32 26.18 46.10
CA SER A 71 55.45 25.31 46.42
C SER A 71 55.94 25.51 47.85
N GLU A 72 55.95 26.74 48.36
CA GLU A 72 56.26 27.05 49.76
C GLU A 72 55.14 26.58 50.68
N ARG A 73 53.86 26.76 50.32
CA ARG A 73 52.74 26.19 51.09
C ARG A 73 52.78 24.67 51.10
N VAL A 74 53.10 24.03 49.97
CA VAL A 74 53.23 22.57 49.86
C VAL A 74 54.47 22.11 50.61
N ARG A 75 55.58 22.86 50.59
CA ARG A 75 56.78 22.53 51.37
C ARG A 75 56.55 22.72 52.86
N GLN A 76 55.87 23.79 53.27
CA GLN A 76 55.45 24.02 54.66
C GLN A 76 54.43 22.97 55.09
N GLN A 77 53.49 22.57 54.21
CA GLN A 77 52.59 21.45 54.47
C GLN A 77 53.33 20.13 54.50
N ALA A 78 54.37 19.91 53.69
CA ALA A 78 55.16 18.70 53.69
C ALA A 78 56.11 18.64 54.89
N GLU A 79 56.67 19.77 55.34
CA GLU A 79 57.44 19.89 56.58
C GLU A 79 56.52 19.77 57.81
N ALA A 80 55.33 20.36 57.77
CA ALA A 80 54.31 20.20 58.81
C ALA A 80 53.78 18.77 58.83
N PHE A 81 53.57 18.15 57.67
CA PHE A 81 53.18 16.77 57.51
C PHE A 81 54.29 15.85 57.98
N ASN A 82 55.56 16.08 57.62
CA ASN A 82 56.69 15.30 58.14
C ASN A 82 56.88 15.50 59.64
N LYS A 83 56.68 16.70 60.19
CA LYS A 83 56.64 16.90 61.65
C LYS A 83 55.45 16.21 62.29
N GLN A 84 54.28 16.24 61.66
CA GLN A 84 53.11 15.50 62.11
C GLN A 84 53.29 13.99 61.94
N GLN A 85 54.06 13.54 60.96
CA GLN A 85 54.40 12.15 60.68
C GLN A 85 55.48 11.69 61.66
N GLU A 86 56.45 12.52 62.04
CA GLU A 86 57.42 12.23 63.10
C GLU A 86 56.77 12.29 64.49
N ASP A 87 55.82 13.21 64.72
CA ASP A 87 54.98 13.25 65.93
C ASP A 87 54.02 12.07 65.95
N LEU A 88 53.42 11.71 64.81
CA LEU A 88 52.61 10.51 64.65
C LEU A 88 53.46 9.28 64.77
N ASP A 89 54.69 9.19 64.26
CA ASP A 89 55.56 8.03 64.37
C ASP A 89 56.10 7.92 65.79
N ARG A 90 56.39 9.04 66.48
CA ARG A 90 56.64 9.03 67.93
C ARG A 90 55.40 8.61 68.71
N ARG A 91 54.23 9.15 68.40
CA ARG A 91 52.96 8.79 69.05
C ARG A 91 52.53 7.39 68.70
N LEU A 92 52.80 6.91 67.50
CA LEU A 92 52.53 5.57 66.99
C LEU A 92 53.54 4.62 67.60
N MET A 93 54.79 5.01 67.86
CA MET A 93 55.76 4.23 68.64
C MET A 93 55.38 4.20 70.13
N ILE A 94 54.81 5.28 70.68
CA ILE A 94 54.24 5.35 72.04
C ILE A 94 52.91 4.57 72.13
N VAL A 95 52.08 4.57 71.07
CA VAL A 95 50.76 3.91 70.95
C VAL A 95 50.91 2.44 70.53
N THR A 96 51.89 2.07 69.73
CA THR A 96 52.23 0.65 69.48
C THR A 96 52.98 0.04 70.67
N GLN A 97 53.53 0.86 71.57
CA GLN A 97 53.93 0.45 72.93
C GLN A 97 52.78 0.57 73.96
N SER A 98 51.61 1.09 73.57
CA SER A 98 50.43 1.26 74.41
C SER A 98 49.20 0.64 73.74
N ASP A 99 48.96 -0.64 74.02
CA ASP A 99 47.82 -1.48 73.60
C ASP A 99 46.39 -0.92 73.84
N THR A 100 46.23 0.34 74.26
CA THR A 100 44.98 0.89 74.79
C THR A 100 44.18 1.75 73.80
N THR A 101 44.79 2.54 72.91
CA THR A 101 44.05 3.49 72.04
C THR A 101 43.56 2.89 70.72
N ASP A 102 44.34 2.01 70.10
CA ASP A 102 43.94 1.27 68.90
C ASP A 102 42.81 0.25 69.22
N ARG A 103 42.83 -0.27 70.45
CA ARG A 103 41.74 -1.05 71.05
C ARG A 103 40.48 -0.21 71.26
N ALA A 104 40.59 1.01 71.78
CA ALA A 104 39.45 1.87 72.06
C ALA A 104 38.75 2.36 70.77
N ALA A 105 39.49 2.70 69.71
CA ALA A 105 38.91 3.08 68.42
C ALA A 105 38.24 1.88 67.73
N LYS A 106 38.89 0.72 67.69
CA LYS A 106 38.27 -0.54 67.21
C LYS A 106 37.05 -0.92 68.06
N GLU A 107 37.08 -0.69 69.38
CA GLU A 107 35.91 -0.88 70.24
C GLU A 107 34.78 0.11 69.94
N PHE A 108 35.08 1.37 69.61
CA PHE A 108 34.08 2.37 69.30
C PHE A 108 33.46 2.15 67.91
N GLU A 109 34.26 1.83 66.90
CA GLU A 109 33.77 1.37 65.60
C GLU A 109 32.96 0.08 65.73
N ALA A 110 33.42 -0.89 66.53
CA ALA A 110 32.63 -2.10 66.81
C ALA A 110 31.32 -1.79 67.54
N LYS A 111 31.31 -0.81 68.46
CA LYS A 111 30.09 -0.36 69.15
C LYS A 111 29.16 0.41 68.20
N MET A 112 29.69 1.24 67.30
CA MET A 112 28.90 2.02 66.32
C MET A 112 28.34 1.12 65.21
N GLU A 113 29.11 0.15 64.75
CA GLU A 113 28.64 -0.90 63.83
C GLU A 113 27.59 -1.77 64.51
N ARG A 114 27.76 -2.10 65.80
CA ARG A 114 26.74 -2.80 66.59
C ARG A 114 25.46 -1.96 66.76
N LEU A 115 25.59 -0.65 66.94
CA LEU A 115 24.46 0.28 67.01
C LEU A 115 23.73 0.37 65.67
N ARG A 116 24.47 0.51 64.56
CA ARG A 116 23.91 0.52 63.20
C ARG A 116 23.20 -0.80 62.88
N ARG A 117 23.79 -1.94 63.23
CA ARG A 117 23.13 -3.25 63.09
C ARG A 117 21.87 -3.35 63.94
N LEU A 118 21.89 -2.80 65.16
CA LEU A 118 20.72 -2.72 66.03
C LEU A 118 19.61 -1.85 65.44
N ASP A 119 19.95 -0.70 64.84
CA ASP A 119 18.98 0.19 64.18
C ASP A 119 18.38 -0.45 62.92
N VAL A 120 19.20 -1.11 62.10
CA VAL A 120 18.73 -1.88 60.94
C VAL A 120 17.85 -3.05 61.38
N ALA A 121 18.27 -3.81 62.41
CA ALA A 121 17.47 -4.90 62.96
C ALA A 121 16.15 -4.39 63.57
N LYS A 122 16.16 -3.23 64.23
CA LYS A 122 14.96 -2.59 64.77
C LYS A 122 14.01 -2.16 63.64
N GLY A 123 14.53 -1.56 62.57
CA GLY A 123 13.74 -1.21 61.38
C GLY A 123 13.15 -2.46 60.70
N TYR A 124 13.97 -3.49 60.51
CA TYR A 124 13.57 -4.78 59.94
C TYR A 124 12.46 -5.44 60.76
N MET A 125 12.64 -5.54 62.09
CA MET A 125 11.64 -6.09 63.00
C MET A 125 10.38 -5.22 63.08
N GLY A 126 10.53 -3.89 62.97
CA GLY A 126 9.40 -2.96 62.90
C GLY A 126 8.51 -3.23 61.70
N VAL A 127 9.10 -3.35 60.50
CA VAL A 127 8.38 -3.70 59.27
C VAL A 127 7.71 -5.07 59.37
N LEU A 128 8.40 -6.08 59.93
CA LEU A 128 7.79 -7.40 60.18
C LEU A 128 6.60 -7.32 61.14
N CYS A 129 6.69 -6.53 62.20
CA CYS A 129 5.60 -6.31 63.15
C CYS A 129 4.39 -5.64 62.46
N GLU A 130 4.63 -4.63 61.62
CA GLU A 130 3.57 -3.97 60.86
C GLU A 130 2.88 -4.93 59.89
N ILE A 131 3.67 -5.73 59.15
CA ILE A 131 3.17 -6.77 58.25
C ILE A 131 2.31 -7.78 59.02
N ASP A 132 2.81 -8.30 60.15
CA ASP A 132 2.12 -9.30 60.96
C ASP A 132 0.83 -8.73 61.60
N THR A 133 0.88 -7.48 62.05
CA THR A 133 -0.28 -6.78 62.65
C THR A 133 -1.39 -6.60 61.61
N HIS A 134 -1.07 -6.01 60.46
CA HIS A 134 -2.06 -5.79 59.40
C HIS A 134 -2.54 -7.10 58.77
N SER A 135 -1.68 -8.11 58.67
CA SER A 135 -2.05 -9.46 58.24
C SER A 135 -3.11 -10.08 59.16
N LYS A 136 -2.86 -10.08 60.48
CA LYS A 136 -3.80 -10.61 61.48
C LYS A 136 -5.09 -9.81 61.53
N GLU A 137 -5.01 -8.49 61.41
CA GLU A 137 -6.19 -7.60 61.34
C GLU A 137 -7.03 -7.90 60.10
N ALA A 138 -6.41 -8.02 58.91
CA ALA A 138 -7.11 -8.36 57.68
C ALA A 138 -7.85 -9.70 57.79
N LEU A 139 -7.16 -10.75 58.28
CA LEU A 139 -7.75 -12.08 58.44
C LEU A 139 -8.88 -12.10 59.48
N LYS A 140 -8.69 -11.40 60.61
CA LYS A 140 -9.73 -11.29 61.65
C LYS A 140 -10.94 -10.54 61.10
N MET A 141 -10.74 -9.41 60.43
CA MET A 141 -11.83 -8.63 59.86
C MET A 141 -12.55 -9.39 58.75
N LEU A 142 -11.84 -10.16 57.92
CA LEU A 142 -12.42 -10.99 56.86
C LEU A 142 -13.48 -11.96 57.40
N SER A 143 -13.27 -12.52 58.60
CA SER A 143 -14.24 -13.41 59.25
C SER A 143 -15.51 -12.71 59.79
N SER A 144 -15.50 -11.37 59.87
CA SER A 144 -16.56 -10.58 60.51
C SER A 144 -17.27 -9.61 59.56
N SER A 145 -16.53 -8.88 58.71
CA SER A 145 -17.04 -7.94 57.72
C SER A 145 -16.06 -7.83 56.55
N HIS A 146 -16.53 -8.19 55.36
CA HIS A 146 -15.75 -8.17 54.13
C HIS A 146 -15.20 -6.78 53.79
N ARG A 147 -16.01 -5.72 53.94
CA ARG A 147 -15.62 -4.34 53.61
C ARG A 147 -14.53 -3.79 54.54
N LEU A 148 -14.56 -4.15 55.83
CA LEU A 148 -13.55 -3.69 56.79
C LEU A 148 -12.19 -4.37 56.58
N ALA A 149 -12.14 -5.54 55.95
CA ALA A 149 -10.90 -6.26 55.68
C ALA A 149 -10.04 -5.60 54.58
N LEU A 150 -10.64 -4.77 53.71
CA LEU A 150 -9.93 -4.09 52.62
C LEU A 150 -8.89 -3.10 53.12
N ALA A 151 -9.21 -2.27 54.13
CA ALA A 151 -8.28 -1.22 54.58
C ALA A 151 -6.95 -1.78 55.16
N PRO A 152 -6.95 -2.78 56.06
CA PRO A 152 -5.70 -3.41 56.52
C PRO A 152 -4.93 -4.09 55.38
N TYR A 153 -5.64 -4.71 54.43
CA TYR A 153 -5.01 -5.33 53.25
C TYR A 153 -4.34 -4.29 52.34
N THR A 154 -5.02 -3.19 52.01
CA THR A 154 -4.45 -2.10 51.19
C THR A 154 -3.20 -1.52 51.84
N ARG A 155 -3.19 -1.40 53.18
CA ARG A 155 -2.00 -0.95 53.91
C ARG A 155 -0.84 -1.95 53.81
N LEU A 156 -1.12 -3.24 54.00
CA LEU A 156 -0.13 -4.31 53.84
C LEU A 156 0.45 -4.34 52.41
N ARG A 157 -0.41 -4.19 51.39
CA ARG A 157 0.00 -4.14 49.99
C ARG A 157 0.90 -2.94 49.71
N SER A 158 0.56 -1.76 50.25
CA SER A 158 1.40 -0.55 50.13
C SER A 158 2.80 -0.73 50.74
N ILE A 159 2.89 -1.43 51.88
CA ILE A 159 4.19 -1.80 52.47
C ILE A 159 4.94 -2.74 51.54
N SER A 160 4.28 -3.81 51.05
CA SER A 160 4.90 -4.77 50.14
C SER A 160 5.38 -4.14 48.83
N SER A 161 4.58 -3.27 48.21
CA SER A 161 4.96 -2.59 46.98
C SER A 161 6.06 -1.57 47.23
N GLY A 162 6.00 -0.81 48.34
CA GLY A 162 7.05 0.11 48.74
C GLY A 162 8.40 -0.57 48.97
N LEU A 163 8.40 -1.74 49.62
CA LEU A 163 9.61 -2.56 49.80
C LEU A 163 10.20 -3.02 48.46
N LYS A 164 9.36 -3.46 47.52
CA LYS A 164 9.77 -3.86 46.16
C LYS A 164 10.39 -2.68 45.39
N HIS A 165 9.79 -1.50 45.47
CA HIS A 165 10.31 -0.29 44.79
C HIS A 165 11.59 0.26 45.43
N ALA A 166 11.78 0.08 46.74
CA ALA A 166 12.99 0.51 47.45
C ALA A 166 14.18 -0.45 47.25
N GLN A 167 13.93 -1.70 46.87
CA GLN A 167 14.96 -2.75 46.75
C GLN A 167 16.10 -2.40 45.77
N PRO A 168 15.88 -1.79 44.58
CA PRO A 168 16.96 -1.40 43.67
C PRO A 168 17.87 -0.30 44.26
N ALA A 169 17.28 0.69 44.95
CA ALA A 169 18.04 1.75 45.62
C ALA A 169 18.84 1.23 46.82
N ALA A 170 18.44 0.08 47.38
CA ALA A 170 19.12 -0.63 48.44
C ALA A 170 20.08 -1.73 47.93
N GLU A 171 20.41 -1.76 46.63
CA GLU A 171 21.30 -2.75 46.00
C GLU A 171 20.89 -4.21 46.29
N GLY A 172 19.59 -4.49 46.42
CA GLY A 172 19.09 -5.83 46.70
C GLY A 172 19.16 -6.26 48.18
N ALA A 173 19.39 -5.34 49.11
CA ALA A 173 19.40 -5.65 50.54
C ALA A 173 18.05 -6.20 51.05
N ALA A 174 18.12 -7.04 52.09
CA ALA A 174 16.96 -7.65 52.76
C ALA A 174 15.97 -8.41 51.84
N PRO A 175 16.44 -9.28 50.90
CA PRO A 175 15.57 -9.95 49.93
C PRO A 175 14.49 -10.80 50.62
N HIS A 176 14.84 -11.48 51.72
CA HIS A 176 13.89 -12.29 52.49
C HIS A 176 12.73 -11.47 53.10
N LEU A 177 12.94 -10.19 53.43
CA LEU A 177 11.86 -9.34 53.93
C LEU A 177 10.88 -8.99 52.81
N VAL A 178 11.41 -8.65 51.63
CA VAL A 178 10.61 -8.36 50.44
C VAL A 178 9.80 -9.60 50.05
N ASP A 179 10.46 -10.76 49.97
CA ASP A 179 9.81 -12.05 49.65
C ASP A 179 8.74 -12.41 50.68
N TYR A 180 9.02 -12.24 51.97
CA TYR A 180 8.06 -12.52 53.04
C TYR A 180 6.84 -11.59 52.97
N ALA A 181 7.06 -10.29 52.79
CA ALA A 181 5.99 -9.30 52.65
C ALA A 181 5.10 -9.60 51.44
N MET A 182 5.71 -9.91 50.28
CA MET A 182 5.00 -10.26 49.06
C MET A 182 4.20 -11.56 49.22
N ASN A 183 4.80 -12.60 49.81
CA ASN A 183 4.12 -13.88 50.03
C ASN A 183 2.91 -13.74 50.96
N ILE A 184 3.01 -12.97 52.05
CA ILE A 184 1.88 -12.73 52.94
C ILE A 184 0.79 -11.91 52.26
N ALA A 185 1.17 -10.82 51.58
CA ALA A 185 0.23 -9.99 50.85
C ALA A 185 -0.52 -10.81 49.78
N ASN A 186 0.17 -11.66 49.02
CA ASN A 186 -0.42 -12.53 48.02
C ASN A 186 -1.34 -13.60 48.63
N ASN A 187 -0.92 -14.26 49.71
CA ASN A 187 -1.74 -15.26 50.39
C ASN A 187 -3.05 -14.65 50.95
N ILE A 188 -2.97 -13.48 51.59
CA ILE A 188 -4.17 -12.79 52.07
C ILE A 188 -5.05 -12.35 50.89
N ARG A 189 -4.45 -11.87 49.80
CA ARG A 189 -5.18 -11.52 48.57
C ARG A 189 -5.97 -12.72 48.06
N GLU A 190 -5.35 -13.88 47.92
CA GLU A 190 -6.02 -15.11 47.46
C GLU A 190 -7.18 -15.52 48.36
N GLN A 191 -7.00 -15.41 49.68
CA GLN A 191 -8.08 -15.67 50.65
C GLN A 191 -9.23 -14.65 50.54
N MET A 192 -8.92 -13.37 50.34
CA MET A 192 -9.92 -12.32 50.16
C MET A 192 -10.68 -12.48 48.85
N ILE A 193 -9.99 -12.76 47.74
CA ILE A 193 -10.62 -13.06 46.45
C ILE A 193 -11.61 -14.20 46.64
N LYS A 194 -11.17 -15.33 47.18
CA LYS A 194 -12.03 -16.49 47.39
C LYS A 194 -13.26 -16.15 48.24
N ALA A 195 -13.08 -15.45 49.37
CA ALA A 195 -14.19 -15.07 50.23
C ALA A 195 -15.19 -14.12 49.53
N PHE A 196 -14.69 -13.16 48.74
CA PHE A 196 -15.54 -12.18 48.04
C PHE A 196 -16.24 -12.81 46.83
N GLU A 197 -15.57 -13.72 46.11
CA GLU A 197 -16.18 -14.54 45.06
C GLU A 197 -17.28 -15.43 45.63
N ASP A 198 -17.02 -16.13 46.74
CA ASP A 198 -18.00 -16.98 47.42
C ASP A 198 -19.24 -16.16 47.86
N ASN A 199 -19.01 -14.93 48.34
CA ASN A 199 -20.09 -14.00 48.69
C ASN A 199 -20.91 -13.60 47.44
N LEU A 200 -20.25 -13.16 46.36
CA LEU A 200 -20.93 -12.80 45.11
C LEU A 200 -21.70 -14.00 44.53
N GLU A 201 -21.12 -15.21 44.52
CA GLU A 201 -21.81 -16.41 44.07
C GLU A 201 -23.08 -16.72 44.87
N GLN A 202 -23.07 -16.50 46.19
CA GLN A 202 -24.27 -16.66 47.01
C GLN A 202 -25.35 -15.64 46.66
N VAL A 203 -24.97 -14.38 46.42
CA VAL A 203 -25.91 -13.34 45.99
C VAL A 203 -26.48 -13.67 44.60
N LEU A 204 -25.64 -14.06 43.65
CA LEU A 204 -26.06 -14.47 42.30
C LEU A 204 -27.04 -15.66 42.33
N LYS A 205 -26.82 -16.63 43.22
CA LYS A 205 -27.76 -17.75 43.44
C LYS A 205 -29.13 -17.26 43.94
N LYS A 206 -29.17 -16.32 44.88
CA LYS A 206 -30.43 -15.71 45.36
C LYS A 206 -31.14 -14.93 44.24
N MET A 207 -30.37 -14.17 43.45
CA MET A 207 -30.88 -13.44 42.28
C MET A 207 -31.31 -14.34 41.12
N LYS A 208 -31.05 -15.66 41.21
CA LYS A 208 -31.28 -16.65 40.14
C LYS A 208 -30.49 -16.36 38.86
N TRP A 209 -29.34 -15.69 38.95
CA TRP A 209 -28.46 -15.48 37.80
C TRP A 209 -27.93 -16.82 37.26
N PRO A 210 -27.85 -17.06 35.93
CA PRO A 210 -28.26 -16.20 34.80
C PRO A 210 -29.60 -16.64 34.18
N SER A 211 -30.63 -16.89 35.00
CA SER A 211 -31.99 -17.21 34.51
C SER A 211 -32.66 -15.99 33.86
N LYS A 212 -33.69 -16.22 33.05
CA LYS A 212 -34.55 -15.13 32.53
C LYS A 212 -35.43 -14.51 33.63
N GLU A 213 -35.73 -15.28 34.67
CA GLU A 213 -36.53 -14.84 35.83
C GLU A 213 -35.62 -14.38 36.97
N LEU A 214 -34.91 -13.27 36.75
CA LEU A 214 -34.06 -12.68 37.78
C LEU A 214 -34.90 -12.05 38.91
N ASP A 215 -34.39 -12.14 40.14
CA ASP A 215 -34.96 -11.43 41.29
C ASP A 215 -34.24 -10.08 41.48
N PHE A 216 -34.98 -9.00 41.24
CA PHE A 216 -34.52 -7.61 41.30
C PHE A 216 -35.03 -6.87 42.54
N SER A 217 -35.29 -7.57 43.65
CA SER A 217 -35.61 -6.87 44.89
C SER A 217 -34.50 -5.89 45.28
N ASP A 218 -34.86 -4.68 45.71
CA ASP A 218 -33.90 -3.62 46.07
C ASP A 218 -32.83 -4.10 47.04
N LYS A 219 -33.23 -4.99 47.96
CA LYS A 219 -32.30 -5.61 48.92
C LYS A 219 -31.22 -6.45 48.22
N LEU A 220 -31.60 -7.29 47.24
CA LEU A 220 -30.64 -8.12 46.50
C LEU A 220 -29.78 -7.29 45.57
N ILE A 221 -30.32 -6.25 44.93
CA ILE A 221 -29.53 -5.32 44.10
C ILE A 221 -28.47 -4.61 44.94
N ASN A 222 -28.81 -4.16 46.15
CA ASN A 222 -27.84 -3.57 47.07
C ASN A 222 -26.79 -4.59 47.54
N GLU A 223 -27.20 -5.82 47.92
CA GLU A 223 -26.27 -6.91 48.27
C GLU A 223 -25.30 -7.23 47.10
N TRP A 224 -25.81 -7.23 45.87
CA TRP A 224 -25.02 -7.46 44.66
C TRP A 224 -24.06 -6.31 44.37
N THR A 225 -24.54 -5.06 44.46
CA THR A 225 -23.73 -3.86 44.27
C THR A 225 -22.56 -3.84 45.24
N ASP A 226 -22.81 -4.11 46.52
CA ASP A 226 -21.75 -4.20 47.54
C ASP A 226 -20.75 -5.30 47.22
N ALA A 227 -21.21 -6.50 46.81
CA ALA A 227 -20.32 -7.61 46.47
C ALA A 227 -19.46 -7.32 45.22
N VAL A 228 -20.03 -6.65 44.21
CA VAL A 228 -19.31 -6.21 43.01
C VAL A 228 -18.27 -5.15 43.38
N GLU A 229 -18.65 -4.11 44.12
CA GLU A 229 -17.73 -3.05 44.54
C GLU A 229 -16.53 -3.60 45.33
N LEU A 230 -16.75 -4.55 46.24
CA LEU A 230 -15.66 -5.20 47.01
C LEU A 230 -14.62 -5.90 46.11
N LEU A 231 -15.08 -6.61 45.08
CA LEU A 231 -14.21 -7.30 44.14
C LEU A 231 -13.47 -6.31 43.23
N LEU A 232 -14.13 -5.23 42.81
CA LEU A 232 -13.46 -4.14 42.07
C LEU A 232 -12.40 -3.47 42.93
N GLU A 233 -12.72 -3.08 44.17
CA GLU A 233 -11.79 -2.45 45.14
C GLU A 233 -10.55 -3.32 45.38
N LEU A 234 -10.75 -4.64 45.46
CA LEU A 234 -9.66 -5.58 45.65
C LEU A 234 -8.73 -5.67 44.41
N GLN A 235 -9.28 -5.53 43.20
CA GLN A 235 -8.55 -5.67 41.94
C GLN A 235 -7.84 -4.38 41.50
N GLU A 236 -8.33 -3.21 41.91
CA GLU A 236 -7.82 -1.90 41.48
C GLU A 236 -6.29 -1.78 41.43
N PRO A 237 -5.55 -2.13 42.49
CA PRO A 237 -4.11 -1.94 42.43
C PRO A 237 -3.41 -2.93 41.47
N ASP A 238 -4.03 -4.06 41.10
CA ASP A 238 -3.51 -4.92 40.01
C ASP A 238 -3.75 -4.30 38.63
N LEU A 239 -4.87 -3.57 38.48
CA LEU A 239 -5.20 -2.85 37.25
C LEU A 239 -4.28 -1.63 37.07
N GLU A 240 -3.88 -0.96 38.15
CA GLU A 240 -2.90 0.14 38.11
C GLU A 240 -1.52 -0.35 37.69
N ASP A 241 -1.04 -1.44 38.28
CA ASP A 241 0.25 -2.06 37.94
C ASP A 241 0.28 -2.57 36.49
N GLY A 242 -0.88 -2.98 35.96
CA GLY A 242 -1.07 -3.51 34.61
C GLY A 242 -1.52 -2.50 33.55
N ALA A 243 -1.70 -1.22 33.92
CA ALA A 243 -2.19 -0.20 33.00
C ALA A 243 -1.17 0.11 31.90
N PRO A 244 -1.61 0.38 30.65
CA PRO A 244 -0.72 0.80 29.60
C PRO A 244 -0.11 2.15 29.99
N ALA A 245 1.22 2.28 29.91
CA ALA A 245 1.84 3.58 30.14
C ALA A 245 1.29 4.57 29.10
N LEU A 246 0.79 5.72 29.55
CA LEU A 246 0.14 6.76 28.73
C LEU A 246 0.93 7.21 27.48
N ASN A 247 2.22 6.85 27.37
CA ASN A 247 3.14 7.21 26.29
C ASN A 247 3.78 6.00 25.57
N ALA A 248 3.34 4.77 25.85
CA ALA A 248 3.94 3.58 25.23
C ALA A 248 3.27 3.26 23.89
N THR A 249 4.01 3.45 22.80
CA THR A 249 3.63 3.06 21.42
C THR A 249 3.67 1.53 21.18
N SER A 250 3.61 0.73 22.24
CA SER A 250 3.79 -0.73 22.20
C SER A 250 2.46 -1.49 22.18
N THR A 251 2.15 -1.96 20.98
CA THR A 251 1.01 -2.74 20.42
C THR A 251 0.54 -4.04 21.10
N ARG A 252 0.74 -4.27 22.41
CA ARG A 252 0.29 -5.54 23.05
C ARG A 252 -0.13 -5.37 24.50
N TRP A 253 -1.31 -4.82 24.73
CA TRP A 253 -1.93 -4.84 26.05
C TRP A 253 -3.32 -5.45 25.93
N ASP A 254 -3.54 -6.62 26.55
CA ASP A 254 -4.85 -7.28 26.63
C ASP A 254 -5.49 -6.91 27.98
N PRO A 255 -6.71 -6.33 28.03
CA PRO A 255 -7.33 -5.94 29.29
C PRO A 255 -7.64 -7.19 30.11
N PRO A 256 -7.30 -7.20 31.41
CA PRO A 256 -7.69 -8.28 32.30
C PRO A 256 -9.21 -8.31 32.48
N VAL A 257 -9.75 -9.51 32.68
CA VAL A 257 -11.15 -9.67 33.06
C VAL A 257 -11.33 -9.13 34.48
N LEU A 258 -12.39 -8.34 34.70
CA LEU A 258 -12.70 -7.84 36.03
C LEU A 258 -13.23 -8.97 36.92
N LEU A 259 -12.77 -9.06 38.17
CA LEU A 259 -13.11 -10.15 39.09
C LEU A 259 -14.63 -10.39 39.24
N PRO A 260 -15.49 -9.36 39.39
CA PRO A 260 -16.94 -9.61 39.46
C PRO A 260 -17.47 -10.27 38.19
N LEU A 261 -16.95 -9.87 37.01
CA LEU A 261 -17.38 -10.41 35.73
C LEU A 261 -16.85 -11.82 35.48
N GLU A 262 -15.68 -12.17 36.02
CA GLU A 262 -15.18 -13.55 36.04
C GLU A 262 -16.17 -14.46 36.78
N VAL A 263 -16.60 -14.08 37.97
CA VAL A 263 -17.60 -14.84 38.76
C VAL A 263 -18.93 -14.93 38.02
N MET A 264 -19.41 -13.83 37.44
CA MET A 264 -20.68 -13.79 36.71
C MET A 264 -20.65 -14.62 35.41
N ALA A 265 -19.47 -14.75 34.78
CA ALA A 265 -19.28 -15.56 33.58
C ALA A 265 -19.19 -17.08 33.86
N ARG A 266 -18.77 -17.51 35.06
CA ARG A 266 -18.67 -18.95 35.43
C ARG A 266 -19.91 -19.80 35.07
N PRO A 267 -21.16 -19.43 35.46
CA PRO A 267 -22.33 -20.22 35.08
C PRO A 267 -22.63 -20.21 33.57
N LEU A 268 -22.24 -19.16 32.85
CA LEU A 268 -22.35 -19.08 31.40
C LEU A 268 -21.33 -19.99 30.72
N GLU A 269 -20.07 -19.94 31.18
CA GLU A 269 -19.00 -20.80 30.72
C GLU A 269 -19.32 -22.29 30.98
N LEU A 270 -19.90 -22.63 32.13
CA LEU A 270 -20.29 -24.00 32.44
C LEU A 270 -21.33 -24.52 31.43
N ARG A 271 -22.33 -23.71 31.10
CA ARG A 271 -23.33 -24.04 30.07
C ARG A 271 -22.69 -24.15 28.69
N PHE A 272 -21.81 -23.22 28.34
CA PHE A 272 -21.03 -23.26 27.10
C PHE A 272 -20.23 -24.57 26.98
N LYS A 273 -19.45 -24.92 28.01
CA LYS A 273 -18.66 -26.17 28.06
C LYS A 273 -19.57 -27.40 27.96
N TYR A 274 -20.72 -27.39 28.63
CA TYR A 274 -21.69 -28.49 28.56
C TYR A 274 -22.20 -28.74 27.13
N HIS A 275 -22.48 -27.68 26.35
CA HIS A 275 -23.00 -27.80 24.98
C HIS A 275 -21.90 -28.00 23.93
N PHE A 276 -20.74 -27.36 24.09
CA PHE A 276 -19.71 -27.29 23.05
C PHE A 276 -18.43 -28.07 23.41
N SER A 277 -18.51 -29.01 24.35
CA SER A 277 -17.41 -29.95 24.66
C SER A 277 -17.92 -31.40 24.73
N GLY A 278 -17.01 -32.36 24.71
CA GLY A 278 -17.33 -33.79 24.75
C GLY A 278 -18.14 -34.27 23.53
N ASP A 279 -18.93 -35.33 23.71
CA ASP A 279 -19.63 -36.04 22.63
C ASP A 279 -21.05 -35.50 22.34
N ARG A 280 -21.29 -34.21 22.57
CA ARG A 280 -22.59 -33.60 22.31
C ARG A 280 -22.81 -33.36 20.82
N ALA A 281 -24.06 -33.52 20.36
CA ALA A 281 -24.44 -33.24 18.97
C ALA A 281 -24.19 -31.77 18.55
N THR A 282 -24.13 -30.85 19.52
CA THR A 282 -23.82 -29.42 19.34
C THR A 282 -22.32 -29.14 19.23
N ASN A 283 -21.44 -30.07 19.64
CA ASN A 283 -19.99 -29.93 19.53
C ASN A 283 -19.49 -30.45 18.17
N ARG A 284 -19.71 -29.66 17.11
CA ARG A 284 -19.36 -30.01 15.74
C ARG A 284 -18.21 -29.16 15.21
N LEU A 285 -17.21 -29.81 14.61
CA LEU A 285 -16.05 -29.12 14.02
C LEU A 285 -16.41 -28.39 12.71
N ASP A 286 -17.43 -28.88 12.00
CA ASP A 286 -17.95 -28.29 10.77
C ASP A 286 -19.00 -27.21 10.99
N LYS A 287 -19.38 -26.96 12.25
CA LYS A 287 -20.36 -25.95 12.65
C LYS A 287 -19.84 -25.00 13.75
N PRO A 288 -18.71 -24.30 13.52
CA PRO A 288 -18.19 -23.34 14.49
C PRO A 288 -19.15 -22.17 14.76
N GLU A 289 -20.03 -21.83 13.80
CA GLU A 289 -21.07 -20.82 13.97
C GLU A 289 -21.96 -21.09 15.20
N TYR A 290 -22.17 -22.35 15.60
CA TYR A 290 -23.03 -22.67 16.74
C TYR A 290 -22.52 -22.11 18.06
N PHE A 291 -21.21 -22.23 18.34
CA PHE A 291 -20.67 -21.73 19.60
C PHE A 291 -20.40 -20.23 19.53
N LEU A 292 -20.09 -19.70 18.35
CA LEU A 292 -19.89 -18.26 18.13
C LEU A 292 -21.20 -17.50 18.29
N SER A 293 -22.26 -17.91 17.59
CA SER A 293 -23.59 -17.32 17.74
C SER A 293 -24.14 -17.48 19.16
N HIS A 294 -23.83 -18.58 19.86
CA HIS A 294 -24.21 -18.71 21.26
C HIS A 294 -23.58 -17.61 22.13
N VAL A 295 -22.32 -17.22 21.90
CA VAL A 295 -21.71 -16.12 22.65
C VAL A 295 -22.37 -14.80 22.30
N ILE A 296 -22.68 -14.55 21.03
CA ILE A 296 -23.47 -13.38 20.60
C ILE A 296 -24.85 -13.35 21.30
N ASP A 297 -25.52 -14.49 21.40
CA ASP A 297 -26.81 -14.62 22.11
C ASP A 297 -26.68 -14.28 23.59
N LEU A 298 -25.55 -14.62 24.24
CA LEU A 298 -25.28 -14.21 25.62
C LEU A 298 -25.15 -12.69 25.74
N VAL A 299 -24.46 -12.04 24.80
CA VAL A 299 -24.35 -10.57 24.76
C VAL A 299 -25.72 -9.93 24.54
N ASN A 300 -26.50 -10.44 23.58
CA ASN A 300 -27.87 -9.98 23.32
C ASN A 300 -28.80 -10.16 24.54
N THR A 301 -28.70 -11.29 25.23
CA THR A 301 -29.61 -11.62 26.34
C THR A 301 -29.27 -10.87 27.61
N HIS A 302 -27.98 -10.67 27.90
CA HIS A 302 -27.52 -10.15 29.18
C HIS A 302 -26.91 -8.75 29.11
N GLY A 303 -26.64 -8.20 27.92
CA GLY A 303 -26.04 -6.87 27.75
C GLY A 303 -26.85 -5.76 28.42
N GLY A 304 -28.19 -5.82 28.33
CA GLY A 304 -29.08 -4.86 28.99
C GLY A 304 -28.94 -4.84 30.51
N PHE A 305 -28.73 -6.00 31.14
CA PHE A 305 -28.49 -6.09 32.59
C PHE A 305 -27.22 -5.33 32.99
N PHE A 306 -26.11 -5.51 32.24
CA PHE A 306 -24.87 -4.82 32.56
C PHE A 306 -24.94 -3.31 32.29
N ALA A 307 -25.64 -2.91 31.22
CA ALA A 307 -25.89 -1.50 30.94
C ALA A 307 -26.71 -0.81 32.05
N GLU A 308 -27.75 -1.49 32.56
CA GLU A 308 -28.67 -0.91 33.54
C GLU A 308 -28.10 -0.91 34.97
N TYR A 309 -27.44 -2.00 35.38
CA TYR A 309 -27.05 -2.20 36.78
C TYR A 309 -25.54 -2.07 37.03
N LEU A 310 -24.68 -2.48 36.10
CA LEU A 310 -23.22 -2.41 36.30
C LEU A 310 -22.63 -1.06 35.87
N GLN A 311 -23.13 -0.45 34.80
CA GLN A 311 -22.63 0.85 34.33
C GLN A 311 -22.69 1.94 35.42
N PRO A 312 -23.78 2.09 36.23
CA PRO A 312 -23.80 3.07 37.31
C PRO A 312 -22.78 2.80 38.43
N ILE A 313 -22.37 1.55 38.62
CA ILE A 313 -21.28 1.21 39.54
C ILE A 313 -19.96 1.68 38.91
N PHE A 314 -19.73 1.38 37.64
CA PHE A 314 -18.54 1.79 36.91
C PHE A 314 -18.39 3.32 36.88
N ASP A 315 -19.45 4.07 36.58
CA ASP A 315 -19.43 5.53 36.52
C ASP A 315 -18.99 6.13 37.87
N ARG A 316 -19.59 5.67 38.98
CA ARG A 316 -19.21 6.09 40.34
C ARG A 316 -17.75 5.74 40.66
N ARG A 317 -17.29 4.56 40.26
CA ARG A 317 -15.92 4.11 40.50
C ARG A 317 -14.91 4.87 39.64
N ALA A 318 -15.25 5.23 38.40
CA ALA A 318 -14.41 6.04 37.52
C ALA A 318 -14.20 7.48 38.01
N GLU A 319 -15.17 8.03 38.77
CA GLU A 319 -15.03 9.31 39.46
C GLU A 319 -14.06 9.24 40.65
N ILE A 320 -14.09 8.13 41.38
CA ILE A 320 -13.30 7.92 42.60
C ILE A 320 -11.88 7.43 42.27
N ALA A 321 -11.75 6.57 41.26
CA ALA A 321 -10.50 5.95 40.85
C ALA A 321 -9.58 6.96 40.13
N GLY A 322 -8.27 6.77 40.26
CA GLY A 322 -7.27 7.63 39.61
C GLY A 322 -7.39 7.62 38.08
N LEU A 323 -6.81 8.63 37.42
CA LEU A 323 -6.82 8.76 35.95
C LEU A 323 -6.36 7.48 35.21
N ASN A 324 -5.45 6.71 35.82
CA ASN A 324 -4.88 5.47 35.27
C ASN A 324 -5.84 4.27 35.30
N LEU A 325 -7.00 4.38 35.94
CA LEU A 325 -7.98 3.29 36.09
C LEU A 325 -9.29 3.53 35.33
N ARG A 326 -9.49 4.72 34.76
CA ARG A 326 -10.74 5.07 34.07
C ARG A 326 -11.08 4.16 32.89
N TRP A 327 -10.05 3.64 32.21
CA TRP A 327 -10.23 2.69 31.10
C TRP A 327 -11.01 1.44 31.54
N ALA A 328 -10.78 0.94 32.77
CA ALA A 328 -11.37 -0.31 33.26
C ALA A 328 -12.89 -0.19 33.53
N TYR A 329 -13.35 1.04 33.72
CA TYR A 329 -14.72 1.38 34.08
C TYR A 329 -15.43 2.18 32.99
N ALA A 330 -14.89 2.22 31.77
CA ALA A 330 -15.46 3.03 30.69
C ALA A 330 -16.80 2.47 30.17
N ASP A 331 -16.92 1.14 30.07
CA ASP A 331 -18.09 0.49 29.48
C ASP A 331 -18.31 -0.93 30.05
N ALA A 332 -19.43 -1.10 30.75
CA ALA A 332 -19.84 -2.35 31.36
C ALA A 332 -20.14 -3.45 30.33
N ILE A 333 -20.67 -3.10 29.15
CA ILE A 333 -20.97 -4.08 28.10
C ILE A 333 -19.66 -4.60 27.50
N SER A 334 -18.72 -3.71 27.17
CA SER A 334 -17.39 -4.12 26.70
C SER A 334 -16.63 -4.96 27.72
N SER A 335 -16.69 -4.61 29.01
CA SER A 335 -16.10 -5.44 30.06
C SER A 335 -16.77 -6.81 30.16
N PHE A 336 -18.10 -6.90 29.97
CA PHE A 336 -18.80 -8.19 29.89
C PHE A 336 -18.39 -9.01 28.67
N ILE A 337 -18.32 -8.42 27.47
CA ILE A 337 -17.82 -9.09 26.27
C ILE A 337 -16.39 -9.63 26.51
N THR A 338 -15.54 -8.82 27.14
CA THR A 338 -14.17 -9.21 27.50
C THR A 338 -14.14 -10.44 28.42
N SER A 339 -15.10 -10.58 29.33
CA SER A 339 -15.20 -11.76 30.22
C SER A 339 -15.67 -13.03 29.51
N LEU A 340 -16.27 -12.91 28.32
CA LEU A 340 -16.68 -14.06 27.50
C LEU A 340 -15.57 -14.58 26.58
N PHE A 341 -14.58 -13.76 26.22
CA PHE A 341 -13.50 -14.20 25.33
C PHE A 341 -12.64 -15.37 25.85
N PRO A 342 -12.32 -15.52 27.14
CA PRO A 342 -11.55 -16.66 27.63
C PRO A 342 -12.11 -18.02 27.21
N MET A 343 -13.43 -18.22 27.29
CA MET A 343 -14.04 -19.49 26.88
C MET A 343 -13.99 -19.71 25.35
N VAL A 344 -14.11 -18.65 24.56
CA VAL A 344 -13.96 -18.71 23.10
C VAL A 344 -12.52 -19.04 22.73
N ARG A 345 -11.53 -18.38 23.35
CA ARG A 345 -10.10 -18.65 23.15
C ARG A 345 -9.73 -20.08 23.50
N GLN A 346 -10.26 -20.60 24.61
CA GLN A 346 -10.05 -22.00 25.01
C GLN A 346 -10.64 -22.95 23.96
N LYS A 347 -11.87 -22.68 23.50
CA LYS A 347 -12.55 -23.49 22.48
C LYS A 347 -11.79 -23.48 21.15
N MET A 348 -11.39 -22.30 20.69
CA MET A 348 -10.58 -22.07 19.49
C MET A 348 -9.27 -22.85 19.54
N SER A 349 -8.52 -22.73 20.64
CA SER A 349 -7.24 -23.44 20.84
C SER A 349 -7.40 -24.96 20.85
N SER A 350 -8.58 -25.47 21.22
CA SER A 350 -8.90 -26.91 21.17
C SER A 350 -9.32 -27.42 19.78
N ILE A 351 -9.84 -26.53 18.92
CA ILE A 351 -10.37 -26.86 17.59
C ILE A 351 -9.28 -26.76 16.53
N LEU A 352 -8.51 -25.65 16.53
CA LEU A 352 -7.56 -25.33 15.47
C LEU A 352 -6.60 -26.50 15.15
N PRO A 353 -5.97 -27.18 16.13
CA PRO A 353 -5.10 -28.33 15.84
C PRO A 353 -5.83 -29.51 15.18
N LYS A 354 -7.14 -29.68 15.43
CA LYS A 354 -7.94 -30.79 14.90
C LYS A 354 -8.40 -30.56 13.46
N ILE A 355 -8.60 -29.29 13.09
CA ILE A 355 -9.07 -28.91 11.75
C ILE A 355 -7.94 -28.49 10.81
N ALA A 356 -6.72 -28.35 11.33
CA ALA A 356 -5.55 -27.93 10.57
C ALA A 356 -5.33 -28.76 9.29
N GLU A 357 -5.46 -30.09 9.39
CA GLU A 357 -5.28 -31.01 8.25
C GLU A 357 -6.52 -31.10 7.33
N HIS A 358 -7.59 -30.37 7.63
CA HIS A 358 -8.85 -30.38 6.88
C HIS A 358 -9.11 -29.01 6.25
N PRO A 359 -8.68 -28.78 4.99
CA PRO A 359 -8.73 -27.47 4.34
C PRO A 359 -10.11 -26.79 4.38
N GLN A 360 -11.19 -27.52 4.10
CA GLN A 360 -12.54 -26.92 4.13
C GLN A 360 -12.95 -26.47 5.52
N LEU A 361 -12.62 -27.25 6.56
CA LEU A 361 -12.95 -26.93 7.94
C LEU A 361 -12.14 -25.73 8.45
N LEU A 362 -10.84 -25.67 8.12
CA LEU A 362 -9.99 -24.55 8.49
C LEU A 362 -10.46 -23.24 7.85
N SER A 363 -10.72 -23.24 6.54
CA SER A 363 -11.23 -22.08 5.80
C SER A 363 -12.56 -21.59 6.38
N HIS A 364 -13.52 -22.51 6.57
CA HIS A 364 -14.83 -22.19 7.16
C HIS A 364 -14.69 -21.61 8.57
N PHE A 365 -13.86 -22.22 9.42
CA PHE A 365 -13.64 -21.75 10.79
C PHE A 365 -13.10 -20.32 10.86
N ILE A 366 -12.08 -20.00 10.06
CA ILE A 366 -11.50 -18.64 10.03
C ILE A 366 -12.52 -17.63 9.49
N HIS A 367 -13.34 -18.00 8.51
CA HIS A 367 -14.40 -17.12 8.00
C HIS A 367 -15.47 -16.84 9.05
N GLU A 368 -15.97 -17.86 9.76
CA GLU A 368 -16.93 -17.67 10.85
C GLU A 368 -16.34 -16.84 11.99
N LEU A 369 -15.04 -16.97 12.28
CA LEU A 369 -14.35 -16.14 13.27
C LEU A 369 -14.27 -14.67 12.82
N MET A 370 -14.05 -14.40 11.53
CA MET A 370 -14.09 -13.04 10.97
C MET A 370 -15.49 -12.43 11.05
N ASN A 371 -16.53 -13.23 10.81
CA ASN A 371 -17.92 -12.79 10.95
C ASN A 371 -18.23 -12.43 12.41
N PHE A 372 -17.81 -13.28 13.35
CA PHE A 372 -17.94 -13.02 14.79
C PHE A 372 -17.20 -11.74 15.21
N ASP A 373 -15.96 -11.53 14.75
CA ASP A 373 -15.20 -10.32 15.06
C ASP A 373 -15.87 -9.07 14.52
N THR A 374 -16.40 -9.13 13.29
CA THR A 374 -17.15 -8.03 12.67
C THR A 374 -18.41 -7.71 13.46
N GLU A 375 -19.15 -8.72 13.91
CA GLU A 375 -20.36 -8.50 14.71
C GLU A 375 -20.03 -7.87 16.09
N ILE A 376 -19.03 -8.38 16.79
CA ILE A 376 -18.60 -7.81 18.08
C ILE A 376 -18.10 -6.36 17.91
N ARG A 377 -17.33 -6.08 16.85
CA ARG A 377 -16.76 -4.75 16.65
C ARG A 377 -17.79 -3.74 16.15
N ASP A 378 -18.57 -4.09 15.12
CA ASP A 378 -19.37 -3.12 14.37
C ASP A 378 -20.80 -3.01 14.91
N VAL A 379 -21.38 -4.10 15.45
CA VAL A 379 -22.73 -4.09 16.03
C VAL A 379 -22.69 -3.70 17.50
N TRP A 380 -21.74 -4.24 18.27
CA TRP A 380 -21.61 -3.97 19.69
C TRP A 380 -20.66 -2.83 20.04
N ASP A 381 -20.05 -2.17 19.04
CA ASP A 381 -19.07 -1.09 19.23
C ASP A 381 -17.97 -1.47 20.24
N TYR A 382 -17.56 -2.76 20.22
CA TYR A 382 -16.59 -3.25 21.20
C TYR A 382 -15.23 -2.59 20.99
N SER A 383 -14.77 -1.90 22.03
CA SER A 383 -13.42 -1.36 22.10
C SER A 383 -12.70 -1.88 23.33
N GLN A 384 -11.44 -2.25 23.13
CA GLN A 384 -10.53 -2.69 24.18
C GLN A 384 -10.12 -1.54 25.10
N ASP A 385 -10.11 -0.31 24.57
CA ASP A 385 -9.89 0.93 25.31
C ASP A 385 -10.57 2.08 24.56
N ARG A 386 -11.60 2.71 25.15
CA ARG A 386 -12.31 3.85 24.55
C ARG A 386 -11.43 5.10 24.42
N TYR A 387 -10.29 5.17 25.11
CA TYR A 387 -9.37 6.29 25.06
C TYR A 387 -8.17 6.05 24.13
N SER A 388 -8.04 4.83 23.59
CA SER A 388 -7.00 4.49 22.62
C SER A 388 -7.49 4.65 21.19
N PRO A 389 -6.66 5.17 20.26
CA PRO A 389 -6.95 5.14 18.84
C PRO A 389 -6.81 3.72 18.24
N GLU A 390 -6.23 2.76 18.95
CA GLU A 390 -6.09 1.38 18.46
C GLU A 390 -7.39 0.58 18.62
N THR A 391 -7.97 0.17 17.49
CA THR A 391 -9.14 -0.71 17.47
C THR A 391 -8.79 -2.15 17.83
N TRP A 392 -9.73 -2.86 18.46
CA TRP A 392 -9.62 -4.29 18.72
C TRP A 392 -9.39 -5.07 17.42
N LYS A 393 -8.34 -5.90 17.42
CA LYS A 393 -7.88 -6.63 16.22
C LYS A 393 -8.68 -7.91 15.92
N GLY A 394 -9.54 -8.35 16.84
CA GLY A 394 -10.37 -9.55 16.66
C GLY A 394 -9.71 -10.84 17.16
N LEU A 395 -10.51 -11.85 17.45
CA LEU A 395 -10.05 -13.21 17.75
C LEU A 395 -9.43 -13.89 16.53
N THR A 396 -9.85 -13.50 15.32
CA THR A 396 -9.23 -13.92 14.06
C THR A 396 -7.76 -13.54 14.05
N TRP A 397 -7.43 -12.32 14.45
CA TRP A 397 -6.04 -11.89 14.54
C TRP A 397 -5.27 -12.69 15.59
N GLU A 398 -5.89 -13.04 16.72
CA GLU A 398 -5.25 -13.91 17.71
C GLU A 398 -4.97 -15.31 17.14
N ALA A 399 -5.92 -15.91 16.43
CA ALA A 399 -5.74 -17.21 15.78
C ALA A 399 -4.63 -17.16 14.73
N LEU A 400 -4.66 -16.16 13.85
CA LEU A 400 -3.75 -16.09 12.71
C LEU A 400 -2.35 -15.60 13.10
N VAL A 401 -2.22 -14.71 14.10
CA VAL A 401 -0.95 -14.08 14.48
C VAL A 401 -0.42 -14.58 15.81
N LYS A 402 -1.22 -14.62 16.89
CA LYS A 402 -0.73 -15.09 18.21
C LYS A 402 -0.53 -16.62 18.20
N GLN A 403 -1.38 -17.37 17.50
CA GLN A 403 -1.29 -18.83 17.40
C GLN A 403 -0.64 -19.34 16.09
N ASP A 404 -0.15 -18.44 15.22
CA ASP A 404 0.64 -18.74 14.02
C ASP A 404 -0.04 -19.62 12.95
N TRP A 405 -1.38 -19.54 12.81
CA TRP A 405 -2.11 -20.31 11.79
C TRP A 405 -2.20 -19.64 10.41
N PHE A 406 -1.71 -18.39 10.26
CA PHE A 406 -1.87 -17.62 9.03
C PHE A 406 -1.26 -18.30 7.80
N THR A 407 -0.03 -18.81 7.89
CA THR A 407 0.66 -19.41 6.74
C THR A 407 -0.07 -20.63 6.20
N GLN A 408 -0.60 -21.47 7.08
CA GLN A 408 -1.35 -22.65 6.71
C GLN A 408 -2.71 -22.29 6.09
N TRP A 409 -3.43 -21.35 6.69
CA TRP A 409 -4.70 -20.88 6.14
C TRP A 409 -4.51 -20.19 4.77
N LEU A 410 -3.51 -19.32 4.62
CA LEU A 410 -3.19 -18.68 3.35
C LEU A 410 -2.89 -19.70 2.24
N LYS A 411 -2.18 -20.79 2.57
CA LYS A 411 -1.94 -21.89 1.63
C LYS A 411 -3.25 -22.54 1.19
N VAL A 412 -4.13 -22.85 2.15
CA VAL A 412 -5.45 -23.45 1.86
C VAL A 412 -6.29 -22.54 0.95
N GLU A 413 -6.38 -21.24 1.25
CA GLU A 413 -7.13 -20.30 0.41
C GLU A 413 -6.52 -20.17 -0.99
N LYS A 414 -5.18 -20.15 -1.09
CA LYS A 414 -4.49 -20.15 -2.38
C LYS A 414 -4.81 -21.39 -3.20
N ASP A 415 -4.76 -22.57 -2.60
CA ASP A 415 -5.04 -23.83 -3.28
C ASP A 415 -6.51 -23.88 -3.76
N PHE A 416 -7.47 -23.40 -2.95
CA PHE A 416 -8.86 -23.27 -3.37
C PHE A 416 -9.04 -22.28 -4.51
N ALA A 417 -8.43 -21.11 -4.43
CA ALA A 417 -8.53 -20.09 -5.46
C ALA A 417 -7.94 -20.58 -6.81
N LEU A 418 -6.80 -21.26 -6.77
CA LEU A 418 -6.18 -21.85 -7.97
C LEU A 418 -7.00 -23.02 -8.54
N SER A 419 -7.59 -23.86 -7.70
CA SER A 419 -8.51 -24.91 -8.16
C SER A 419 -9.73 -24.31 -8.84
N ARG A 420 -10.32 -23.25 -8.27
CA ARG A 420 -11.46 -22.56 -8.88
C ARG A 420 -11.11 -21.87 -10.18
N TYR A 421 -9.93 -21.26 -10.25
CA TYR A 421 -9.41 -20.74 -11.51
C TYR A 421 -9.32 -21.84 -12.57
N GLN A 422 -8.78 -23.01 -12.23
CA GLN A 422 -8.67 -24.14 -13.16
C GLN A 422 -10.05 -24.64 -13.62
N ASP A 423 -11.02 -24.78 -12.71
CA ASP A 423 -12.41 -25.14 -13.05
C ASP A 423 -13.02 -24.18 -14.08
N ILE A 424 -12.79 -22.87 -13.91
CA ILE A 424 -13.28 -21.83 -14.82
C ILE A 424 -12.66 -22.01 -16.21
N ILE A 425 -11.36 -22.29 -16.26
CA ILE A 425 -10.60 -22.45 -17.51
C ILE A 425 -11.01 -23.73 -18.26
N ASP A 426 -11.24 -24.82 -17.55
CA ASP A 426 -11.58 -26.13 -18.11
C ASP A 426 -13.04 -26.24 -18.56
N THR A 427 -13.87 -25.25 -18.21
CA THR A 427 -15.25 -25.20 -18.70
C THR A 427 -15.24 -25.10 -20.25
N PRO A 428 -16.04 -25.90 -20.98
CA PRO A 428 -15.96 -25.99 -22.44
C PRO A 428 -16.22 -24.66 -23.17
N ASP A 429 -17.03 -23.78 -22.58
CA ASP A 429 -17.37 -22.47 -23.13
C ASP A 429 -16.44 -21.33 -22.66
N SER A 430 -15.37 -21.65 -21.93
CA SER A 430 -14.47 -20.65 -21.33
C SER A 430 -13.86 -19.71 -22.39
N GLY A 431 -13.54 -20.25 -23.56
CA GLY A 431 -12.98 -19.50 -24.68
C GLY A 431 -13.99 -18.74 -25.54
N GLU A 432 -15.29 -18.86 -25.27
CA GLU A 432 -16.34 -18.17 -26.05
C GLU A 432 -16.47 -16.71 -25.62
N ILE A 433 -16.82 -15.85 -26.57
CA ILE A 433 -17.14 -14.44 -26.29
C ILE A 433 -18.53 -14.36 -25.68
N ASP A 434 -18.64 -13.61 -24.59
CA ASP A 434 -19.91 -13.29 -23.95
C ASP A 434 -20.45 -11.96 -24.48
N TYR A 435 -21.51 -12.02 -25.28
CA TYR A 435 -22.13 -10.83 -25.87
C TYR A 435 -22.99 -10.05 -24.87
N ASP A 436 -23.51 -10.73 -23.85
CA ASP A 436 -24.51 -10.20 -22.93
C ASP A 436 -23.92 -9.94 -21.53
N GLY A 437 -22.73 -10.45 -21.23
CA GLY A 437 -22.07 -10.32 -19.93
C GLY A 437 -21.54 -8.93 -19.58
N VAL A 438 -21.55 -7.98 -20.51
CA VAL A 438 -21.22 -6.56 -20.27
C VAL A 438 -22.18 -5.64 -21.03
N GLU A 439 -22.22 -4.37 -20.64
CA GLU A 439 -23.08 -3.36 -21.26
C GLU A 439 -22.96 -3.34 -22.80
N PRO A 440 -24.03 -3.02 -23.55
CA PRO A 440 -24.03 -3.00 -25.01
C PRO A 440 -22.96 -2.08 -25.63
N SER A 441 -22.58 -1.01 -24.94
CA SER A 441 -21.56 -0.04 -25.35
C SER A 441 -20.12 -0.51 -25.14
N ALA A 442 -19.92 -1.56 -24.36
CA ALA A 442 -18.60 -2.05 -23.96
C ALA A 442 -18.07 -3.14 -24.89
N THR A 443 -16.74 -3.23 -24.98
CA THR A 443 -16.04 -4.34 -25.65
C THR A 443 -16.36 -5.65 -24.93
N LYS A 444 -16.70 -6.69 -25.70
CA LYS A 444 -17.14 -7.99 -25.20
C LYS A 444 -15.97 -8.91 -24.82
N PRO A 445 -15.84 -9.32 -23.56
CA PRO A 445 -14.81 -10.26 -23.11
C PRO A 445 -15.23 -11.72 -23.32
N THR A 446 -14.34 -12.65 -22.99
CA THR A 446 -14.70 -14.08 -22.91
C THR A 446 -15.50 -14.39 -21.65
N LYS A 447 -16.30 -15.46 -21.67
CA LYS A 447 -16.98 -15.98 -20.48
C LYS A 447 -16.00 -16.31 -19.35
N ALA A 448 -14.80 -16.82 -19.69
CA ALA A 448 -13.75 -17.05 -18.71
C ALA A 448 -13.30 -15.77 -18.03
N ALA A 449 -13.10 -14.67 -18.76
CA ALA A 449 -12.64 -13.42 -18.17
C ALA A 449 -13.64 -12.84 -17.15
N ILE A 450 -14.95 -12.98 -17.42
CA ILE A 450 -16.01 -12.59 -16.48
C ILE A 450 -15.94 -13.47 -15.23
N ARG A 451 -15.95 -14.80 -15.39
CA ARG A 451 -15.87 -15.73 -14.25
C ARG A 451 -14.59 -15.57 -13.43
N VAL A 452 -13.46 -15.26 -14.07
CA VAL A 452 -12.19 -14.95 -13.39
C VAL A 452 -12.32 -13.67 -12.59
N ASN A 453 -12.96 -12.63 -13.13
CA ASN A 453 -13.26 -11.42 -12.35
C ASN A 453 -14.13 -11.73 -11.13
N ASP A 454 -15.19 -12.53 -11.28
CA ASP A 454 -16.07 -12.92 -10.17
C ASP A 454 -15.31 -13.68 -9.07
N LEU A 455 -14.37 -14.55 -9.47
CA LEU A 455 -13.47 -15.23 -8.54
C LEU A 455 -12.58 -14.23 -7.79
N LEU A 456 -12.02 -13.24 -8.46
CA LEU A 456 -11.17 -12.22 -7.85
C LEU A 456 -11.97 -11.29 -6.92
N GLU A 457 -13.22 -10.95 -7.26
CA GLU A 457 -14.16 -10.25 -6.35
C GLU A 457 -14.41 -11.09 -5.09
N THR A 458 -14.67 -12.40 -5.26
CA THR A 458 -14.85 -13.33 -4.14
C THR A 458 -13.60 -13.42 -3.25
N ILE A 459 -12.40 -13.41 -3.83
CA ILE A 459 -11.15 -13.41 -3.07
C ILE A 459 -11.01 -12.10 -2.29
N THR A 460 -11.33 -10.96 -2.90
CA THR A 460 -11.28 -9.64 -2.25
C THR A 460 -12.15 -9.62 -0.99
N GLU A 461 -13.39 -10.10 -1.09
CA GLU A 461 -14.31 -10.16 0.05
C GLU A 461 -13.84 -11.07 1.18
N ARG A 462 -13.00 -12.08 0.90
CA ARG A 462 -12.46 -12.97 1.94
C ARG A 462 -11.43 -12.30 2.84
N TYR A 463 -10.59 -11.42 2.31
CA TYR A 463 -9.49 -10.82 3.09
C TYR A 463 -9.74 -9.35 3.46
N ARG A 464 -10.75 -8.70 2.88
CA ARG A 464 -11.20 -7.34 3.25
C ARG A 464 -11.39 -7.18 4.78
N PRO A 465 -12.01 -8.13 5.53
CA PRO A 465 -12.26 -7.98 6.97
C PRO A 465 -11.02 -8.13 7.87
N LEU A 466 -9.87 -8.58 7.34
CA LEU A 466 -8.68 -8.83 8.14
C LEU A 466 -8.16 -7.54 8.79
N SER A 467 -7.80 -7.59 10.07
CA SER A 467 -7.22 -6.41 10.74
C SER A 467 -5.74 -6.19 10.42
N SER A 468 -5.03 -7.23 9.97
CA SER A 468 -3.60 -7.14 9.67
C SER A 468 -3.33 -6.74 8.23
N PHE A 469 -2.69 -5.59 8.05
CA PHE A 469 -2.14 -5.13 6.78
C PHE A 469 -1.27 -6.19 6.09
N SER A 470 -0.34 -6.80 6.84
CA SER A 470 0.60 -7.77 6.25
C SER A 470 -0.13 -8.99 5.71
N GLN A 471 -1.24 -9.39 6.35
CA GLN A 471 -2.07 -10.49 5.88
C GLN A 471 -2.85 -10.09 4.62
N LYS A 472 -3.47 -8.90 4.60
CA LYS A 472 -4.16 -8.35 3.42
C LYS A 472 -3.24 -8.27 2.20
N LEU A 473 -2.02 -7.74 2.39
CA LEU A 473 -1.04 -7.63 1.30
C LEU A 473 -0.60 -9.00 0.77
N ARG A 474 -0.45 -9.99 1.65
CA ARG A 474 -0.13 -11.37 1.25
C ARG A 474 -1.25 -12.00 0.43
N PHE A 475 -2.52 -11.79 0.79
CA PHE A 475 -3.65 -12.25 -0.03
C PHE A 475 -3.68 -11.59 -1.42
N LEU A 476 -3.50 -10.26 -1.47
CA LEU A 476 -3.43 -9.52 -2.71
C LEU A 476 -2.34 -10.08 -3.64
N ILE A 477 -1.11 -10.23 -3.15
CA ILE A 477 0.03 -10.63 -3.98
C ILE A 477 0.02 -12.14 -4.27
N ASP A 478 -0.09 -12.97 -3.23
CA ASP A 478 0.13 -14.42 -3.38
C ASP A 478 -1.05 -15.15 -4.02
N ILE A 479 -2.24 -14.52 -4.06
CA ILE A 479 -3.47 -15.11 -4.60
C ILE A 479 -4.02 -14.24 -5.73
N GLN A 480 -4.48 -13.02 -5.45
CA GLN A 480 -5.22 -12.21 -6.43
C GLN A 480 -4.37 -11.84 -7.66
N ILE A 481 -3.19 -11.26 -7.44
CA ILE A 481 -2.22 -10.94 -8.51
C ILE A 481 -1.72 -12.22 -9.20
N THR A 482 -1.53 -13.31 -8.46
CA THR A 482 -1.12 -14.59 -9.04
C THR A 482 -2.16 -15.13 -10.05
N ILE A 483 -3.47 -14.97 -9.78
CA ILE A 483 -4.53 -15.37 -10.71
C ILE A 483 -4.56 -14.44 -11.93
N PHE A 484 -4.40 -13.14 -11.73
CA PHE A 484 -4.25 -12.20 -12.83
C PHE A 484 -3.08 -12.56 -13.76
N ASP A 485 -1.92 -12.90 -13.19
CA ASP A 485 -0.73 -13.30 -13.93
C ASP A 485 -0.99 -14.58 -14.74
N GLN A 486 -1.63 -15.60 -14.15
CA GLN A 486 -1.94 -16.84 -14.85
C GLN A 486 -2.90 -16.61 -16.03
N PHE A 487 -3.93 -15.78 -15.83
CA PHE A 487 -4.85 -15.45 -16.91
C PHE A 487 -4.20 -14.59 -17.99
N HIS A 488 -3.33 -13.65 -17.61
CA HIS A 488 -2.54 -12.85 -18.54
C HIS A 488 -1.67 -13.74 -19.42
N GLU A 489 -0.96 -14.68 -18.80
CA GLU A 489 -0.11 -15.64 -19.48
C GLU A 489 -0.90 -16.51 -20.46
N ARG A 490 -2.09 -16.96 -20.07
CA ARG A 490 -3.00 -17.69 -20.98
C ARG A 490 -3.37 -16.84 -22.21
N LEU A 491 -3.76 -15.57 -22.00
CA LEU A 491 -4.13 -14.68 -23.10
C LEU A 491 -2.92 -14.38 -24.01
N ARG A 492 -1.74 -14.15 -23.43
CA ARG A 492 -0.48 -13.93 -24.14
C ARG A 492 -0.09 -15.14 -24.98
N SER A 493 -0.11 -16.33 -24.38
CA SER A 493 0.15 -17.60 -25.07
C SER A 493 -0.86 -17.85 -26.20
N GLY A 494 -2.13 -17.50 -26.01
CA GLY A 494 -3.15 -17.55 -27.07
C GLY A 494 -2.82 -16.64 -28.26
N LEU A 495 -2.33 -15.42 -28.00
CA LEU A 495 -1.91 -14.48 -29.04
C LEU A 495 -0.69 -14.99 -29.81
N GLU A 496 0.29 -15.55 -29.10
CA GLU A 496 1.50 -16.11 -29.70
C GLU A 496 1.20 -17.35 -30.54
N ALA A 497 0.28 -18.21 -30.09
CA ALA A 497 -0.18 -19.36 -30.86
C ALA A 497 -0.83 -18.91 -32.18
N TYR A 498 -1.68 -17.87 -32.17
CA TYR A 498 -2.24 -17.30 -33.39
C TYR A 498 -1.17 -16.79 -34.35
N LEU A 499 -0.18 -16.04 -33.85
CA LEU A 499 0.93 -15.52 -34.67
C LEU A 499 1.79 -16.64 -35.26
N ALA A 500 2.08 -17.68 -34.48
CA ALA A 500 2.84 -18.84 -34.96
C ALA A 500 2.11 -19.54 -36.11
N MET A 501 0.80 -19.78 -35.97
CA MET A 501 -0.03 -20.44 -36.98
C MET A 501 -0.21 -19.59 -38.25
N THR A 502 -0.24 -18.26 -38.14
CA THR A 502 -0.43 -17.36 -39.29
C THR A 502 0.87 -16.91 -39.95
N SER A 503 2.04 -17.27 -39.40
CA SER A 503 3.35 -16.95 -39.96
C SER A 503 3.65 -17.70 -41.28
N THR A 504 4.50 -17.14 -42.13
CA THR A 504 4.90 -17.77 -43.42
C THR A 504 5.53 -19.15 -43.22
N ILE A 505 6.27 -19.36 -42.13
CA ILE A 505 6.86 -20.65 -41.76
C ILE A 505 5.77 -21.59 -41.23
N GLY A 506 4.87 -21.13 -40.36
CA GLY A 506 3.73 -21.93 -39.88
C GLY A 506 2.83 -22.41 -41.01
N ARG A 507 2.57 -21.54 -42.00
CA ARG A 507 1.79 -21.86 -43.21
C ARG A 507 2.45 -22.89 -44.13
N THR A 508 3.78 -23.02 -44.11
CA THR A 508 4.52 -23.95 -44.98
C THR A 508 4.82 -25.29 -44.30
N VAL A 509 5.01 -25.29 -42.98
CA VAL A 509 5.32 -26.49 -42.18
C VAL A 509 4.11 -27.41 -41.99
N GLN A 510 2.87 -26.91 -41.99
CA GLN A 510 1.67 -27.75 -41.81
C GLN A 510 1.21 -28.52 -43.07
N GLY A 511 1.88 -28.35 -44.21
CA GLY A 511 1.66 -29.15 -45.43
C GLY A 511 0.24 -29.08 -46.02
N SER A 512 0.05 -29.72 -47.18
CA SER A 512 -1.18 -29.72 -48.00
C SER A 512 -2.43 -30.29 -47.31
N SER A 513 -2.31 -30.77 -46.07
CA SER A 513 -3.41 -31.21 -45.20
C SER A 513 -4.16 -30.04 -44.53
N ALA A 514 -3.64 -28.81 -44.63
CA ALA A 514 -4.09 -27.63 -43.88
C ALA A 514 -5.16 -26.76 -44.57
N VAL A 515 -5.69 -27.09 -45.75
CA VAL A 515 -6.70 -26.24 -46.42
C VAL A 515 -7.95 -26.01 -45.53
N GLY A 516 -8.32 -27.00 -44.70
CA GLY A 516 -9.41 -26.88 -43.72
C GLY A 516 -9.02 -26.19 -42.39
N SER A 517 -7.76 -26.27 -41.96
CA SER A 517 -7.26 -25.60 -40.74
C SER A 517 -6.94 -24.13 -40.98
N GLN A 518 -6.56 -23.75 -42.20
CA GLN A 518 -6.29 -22.38 -42.63
C GLN A 518 -7.58 -21.55 -42.76
N ALA A 519 -8.68 -22.17 -43.21
CA ALA A 519 -10.00 -21.54 -43.26
C ALA A 519 -10.53 -21.13 -41.87
N ASN A 520 -10.04 -21.75 -40.79
CA ASN A 520 -10.39 -21.42 -39.40
C ASN A 520 -9.51 -20.30 -38.78
N LEU A 521 -8.54 -19.77 -39.53
CA LEU A 521 -7.58 -18.75 -39.08
C LEU A 521 -7.67 -17.45 -39.87
N ASP A 522 -8.29 -17.48 -41.05
CA ASP A 522 -8.51 -16.31 -41.90
C ASP A 522 -9.91 -15.70 -41.69
N GLY A 523 -10.07 -14.41 -42.02
CA GLY A 523 -11.34 -13.69 -41.93
C GLY A 523 -11.92 -13.63 -40.51
N VAL A 524 -13.24 -13.75 -40.40
CA VAL A 524 -13.97 -13.59 -39.12
C VAL A 524 -13.51 -14.58 -38.03
N ALA A 525 -13.18 -15.82 -38.38
CA ALA A 525 -12.73 -16.81 -37.40
C ALA A 525 -11.37 -16.44 -36.77
N GLY A 526 -10.46 -15.87 -37.57
CA GLY A 526 -9.19 -15.33 -37.08
C GLY A 526 -9.40 -14.09 -36.20
N LEU A 527 -10.28 -13.18 -36.64
CA LEU A 527 -10.65 -11.99 -35.87
C LEU A 527 -11.29 -12.36 -34.53
N GLU A 528 -12.12 -13.39 -34.50
CA GLU A 528 -12.74 -13.86 -33.25
C GLU A 528 -11.69 -14.29 -32.22
N ARG A 529 -10.66 -15.05 -32.63
CA ARG A 529 -9.56 -15.44 -31.74
C ARG A 529 -8.82 -14.24 -31.17
N LEU A 530 -8.56 -13.24 -32.01
CA LEU A 530 -7.90 -12.00 -31.57
C LEU A 530 -8.81 -11.16 -30.66
N CYS A 531 -10.10 -11.06 -30.96
CA CYS A 531 -11.08 -10.33 -30.16
C CYS A 531 -11.31 -10.97 -28.79
N ARG A 532 -11.25 -12.30 -28.66
CA ARG A 532 -11.26 -12.98 -27.36
C ARG A 532 -10.15 -12.48 -26.44
N ILE A 533 -8.94 -12.30 -26.99
CA ILE A 533 -7.77 -11.81 -26.25
C ILE A 533 -7.91 -10.32 -25.96
N TYR A 534 -8.19 -9.51 -26.98
CA TYR A 534 -8.34 -8.07 -26.87
C TYR A 534 -9.42 -7.69 -25.85
N GLY A 535 -10.62 -8.25 -25.99
CA GLY A 535 -11.75 -7.93 -25.13
C GLY A 535 -11.57 -8.40 -23.69
N SER A 536 -11.00 -9.59 -23.49
CA SER A 536 -10.67 -10.08 -22.13
C SER A 536 -9.58 -9.22 -21.47
N ALA A 537 -8.59 -8.78 -22.25
CA ALA A 537 -7.52 -7.95 -21.73
C ALA A 537 -8.00 -6.53 -21.36
N GLU A 538 -8.83 -5.92 -22.21
CA GLU A 538 -9.47 -4.63 -21.94
C GLU A 538 -10.39 -4.69 -20.71
N TYR A 539 -11.19 -5.77 -20.60
CA TYR A 539 -12.11 -5.94 -19.49
C TYR A 539 -11.41 -6.01 -18.14
N LEU A 540 -10.37 -6.85 -18.00
CA LEU A 540 -9.63 -6.99 -16.74
C LEU A 540 -8.74 -5.78 -16.45
N GLU A 541 -8.18 -5.11 -17.47
CA GLU A 541 -7.51 -3.82 -17.29
C GLU A 541 -8.46 -2.80 -16.63
N ARG A 542 -9.68 -2.67 -17.15
CA ARG A 542 -10.67 -1.74 -16.60
C ARG A 542 -11.08 -2.12 -15.18
N LYS A 543 -11.31 -3.40 -14.89
CA LYS A 543 -11.63 -3.86 -13.53
C LYS A 543 -10.52 -3.54 -12.51
N MET A 544 -9.25 -3.65 -12.91
CA MET A 544 -8.14 -3.22 -12.05
C MET A 544 -8.07 -1.70 -11.86
N GLN A 545 -8.49 -0.92 -12.86
CA GLN A 545 -8.65 0.54 -12.69
C GLN A 545 -9.77 0.85 -11.70
N ASP A 546 -10.94 0.22 -11.86
CA ASP A 546 -12.07 0.38 -10.94
C ASP A 546 -11.69 0.02 -9.50
N TRP A 547 -10.90 -1.06 -9.29
CA TRP A 547 -10.38 -1.39 -7.95
C TRP A 547 -9.30 -0.43 -7.44
N SER A 548 -8.59 0.25 -8.33
CA SER A 548 -7.64 1.28 -7.89
C SER A 548 -8.36 2.48 -7.27
N ASP A 549 -9.65 2.66 -7.58
CA ASP A 549 -10.52 3.71 -7.03
C ASP A 549 -11.40 3.21 -5.84
N ASP A 550 -11.36 1.92 -5.49
CA ASP A 550 -12.10 1.37 -4.35
C ASP A 550 -11.44 1.76 -3.02
N VAL A 551 -12.26 2.18 -2.05
CA VAL A 551 -11.81 2.74 -0.76
C VAL A 551 -10.84 1.80 -0.04
N PHE A 552 -11.13 0.51 -0.04
CA PHE A 552 -10.29 -0.47 0.63
C PHE A 552 -8.89 -0.60 0.02
N PHE A 553 -8.78 -0.58 -1.31
CA PHE A 553 -7.49 -0.64 -1.98
C PHE A 553 -6.72 0.67 -1.85
N LEU A 554 -7.42 1.82 -1.83
CA LEU A 554 -6.81 3.11 -1.54
C LEU A 554 -6.25 3.18 -0.11
N GLU A 555 -6.98 2.68 0.88
CA GLU A 555 -6.50 2.57 2.26
C GLU A 555 -5.29 1.64 2.36
N LEU A 556 -5.36 0.46 1.72
CA LEU A 556 -4.26 -0.50 1.69
C LEU A 556 -3.01 0.09 0.99
N TRP A 557 -3.21 0.88 -0.06
CA TRP A 557 -2.14 1.58 -0.75
C TRP A 557 -1.49 2.66 0.13
N SER A 558 -2.32 3.48 0.80
CA SER A 558 -1.84 4.52 1.72
C SER A 558 -1.01 3.91 2.86
N GLU A 559 -1.53 2.85 3.49
CA GLU A 559 -0.81 2.15 4.56
C GLU A 559 0.50 1.51 4.04
N LEU A 560 0.50 0.98 2.82
CA LEU A 560 1.71 0.46 2.19
C LEU A 560 2.77 1.56 2.04
N GLN A 561 2.39 2.74 1.53
CA GLN A 561 3.31 3.86 1.37
C GLN A 561 3.89 4.32 2.70
N ASP A 562 3.06 4.43 3.74
CA ASP A 562 3.51 4.87 5.06
C ASP A 562 4.46 3.86 5.70
N ARG A 563 4.17 2.56 5.59
CA ARG A 563 5.07 1.49 6.05
C ARG A 563 6.39 1.48 5.27
N VAL A 564 6.36 1.71 3.97
CA VAL A 564 7.59 1.80 3.15
C VAL A 564 8.42 3.01 3.57
N LYS A 565 7.82 4.20 3.78
CA LYS A 565 8.53 5.38 4.30
C LYS A 565 9.19 5.11 5.67
N GLN A 566 8.48 4.41 6.56
CA GLN A 566 9.00 4.03 7.87
C GLN A 566 10.13 2.99 7.78
N ASN A 567 9.98 2.00 6.90
CA ASN A 567 10.92 0.89 6.75
C ASN A 567 12.18 1.24 5.95
N SER A 568 12.14 2.23 5.04
CA SER A 568 13.32 2.76 4.35
C SER A 568 14.42 3.21 5.31
N ARG A 569 14.06 3.59 6.54
CA ARG A 569 15.01 3.98 7.59
C ARG A 569 15.57 2.80 8.40
N THR A 570 14.92 1.64 8.37
CA THR A 570 15.22 0.50 9.26
C THR A 570 15.60 -0.78 8.52
N GLY A 571 15.43 -0.85 7.20
CA GLY A 571 15.72 -2.03 6.38
C GLY A 571 14.79 -3.23 6.65
N ARG A 572 13.68 -3.01 7.36
CA ARG A 572 12.72 -4.07 7.72
C ARG A 572 11.83 -4.45 6.54
N PRO A 573 11.40 -5.72 6.45
CA PRO A 573 10.43 -6.13 5.45
C PRO A 573 9.09 -5.42 5.63
N VAL A 574 8.39 -5.18 4.52
CA VAL A 574 7.15 -4.39 4.45
C VAL A 574 5.95 -5.17 4.96
N ALA A 575 5.88 -6.45 4.60
CA ALA A 575 4.86 -7.38 5.07
C ALA A 575 5.43 -8.80 5.13
N GLY A 576 5.45 -9.40 6.33
CA GLY A 576 6.04 -10.72 6.52
C GLY A 576 7.50 -10.76 6.01
N PRO A 577 7.86 -11.68 5.09
CA PRO A 577 9.20 -11.74 4.51
C PRO A 577 9.42 -10.81 3.31
N MET A 578 8.41 -10.08 2.81
CA MET A 578 8.50 -9.33 1.55
C MET A 578 9.32 -8.04 1.69
N THR A 579 10.29 -7.85 0.79
CA THR A 579 11.05 -6.61 0.68
C THR A 579 10.27 -5.55 -0.10
N VAL A 580 10.71 -4.29 -0.02
CA VAL A 580 10.13 -3.19 -0.82
C VAL A 580 10.21 -3.50 -2.33
N SER A 581 11.30 -4.15 -2.76
CA SER A 581 11.50 -4.53 -4.16
C SER A 581 10.50 -5.60 -4.60
N ASP A 582 10.22 -6.59 -3.76
CA ASP A 582 9.26 -7.65 -4.08
C ASP A 582 7.85 -7.09 -4.26
N VAL A 583 7.48 -6.15 -3.38
CA VAL A 583 6.17 -5.46 -3.45
C VAL A 583 6.11 -4.58 -4.69
N ALA A 584 7.11 -3.75 -4.94
CA ALA A 584 7.14 -2.84 -6.08
C ALA A 584 7.09 -3.57 -7.44
N ALA A 585 7.70 -4.76 -7.53
CA ALA A 585 7.66 -5.59 -8.74
C ALA A 585 6.26 -6.17 -9.05
N ARG A 586 5.38 -6.23 -8.04
CA ARG A 586 4.02 -6.80 -8.18
C ARG A 586 2.93 -5.75 -8.19
N THR A 587 3.15 -4.62 -7.51
CA THR A 587 2.14 -3.55 -7.39
C THR A 587 2.48 -2.36 -8.29
N SER A 588 3.36 -1.47 -7.84
CA SER A 588 3.78 -0.28 -8.59
C SER A 588 5.23 0.07 -8.30
N SER A 589 5.97 0.45 -9.34
CA SER A 589 7.35 0.89 -9.23
C SER A 589 7.50 2.19 -8.43
N THR A 590 6.41 2.97 -8.30
CA THR A 590 6.34 4.18 -7.48
C THR A 590 6.60 3.92 -5.98
N VAL A 591 6.32 2.69 -5.52
CA VAL A 591 6.63 2.25 -4.15
C VAL A 591 8.13 2.34 -3.86
N ALA A 592 8.97 2.00 -4.84
CA ALA A 592 10.42 2.03 -4.70
C ALA A 592 11.01 3.45 -4.84
N SER A 593 10.38 4.33 -5.64
CA SER A 593 10.87 5.70 -5.88
C SER A 593 10.55 6.67 -4.74
N ASN A 594 9.49 6.44 -3.96
CA ASN A 594 9.10 7.31 -2.84
C ASN A 594 10.09 7.33 -1.66
N GLY A 595 11.19 6.56 -1.72
CA GLY A 595 12.30 6.64 -0.77
C GLY A 595 13.27 7.80 -1.00
N ASN A 596 13.28 8.40 -2.22
CA ASN A 596 14.20 9.46 -2.60
C ASN A 596 13.46 10.64 -3.28
N GLU A 597 13.61 11.83 -2.70
CA GLU A 597 13.34 13.16 -3.28
C GLU A 597 12.03 13.92 -2.95
N ASN A 598 12.24 15.23 -2.82
CA ASN A 598 11.33 16.26 -2.33
C ASN A 598 10.04 16.38 -3.15
N GLY A 599 8.94 15.81 -2.65
CA GLY A 599 7.58 16.38 -2.55
C GLY A 599 6.97 17.25 -3.67
N LYS A 600 7.47 17.26 -4.91
CA LYS A 600 7.00 18.23 -5.91
C LYS A 600 6.59 17.70 -7.28
N ASN A 601 6.61 16.39 -7.53
CA ASN A 601 5.92 15.75 -8.67
C ASN A 601 5.78 14.24 -8.39
N LEU A 602 4.93 13.86 -7.43
CA LEU A 602 4.67 12.45 -7.15
C LEU A 602 3.74 11.92 -8.25
N ALA A 603 4.22 10.98 -9.07
CA ALA A 603 3.31 10.17 -9.86
C ALA A 603 2.43 9.39 -8.86
N GLU A 604 1.12 9.64 -8.90
CA GLU A 604 0.13 8.84 -8.15
C GLU A 604 0.16 7.42 -8.73
N GLY A 605 0.86 6.51 -8.04
CA GLY A 605 0.75 5.08 -8.32
C GLY A 605 -0.45 4.47 -7.62
N ALA A 606 -0.83 3.27 -8.04
CA ALA A 606 -1.87 2.44 -7.44
C ALA A 606 -1.41 0.98 -7.27
N LEU A 607 -2.13 0.21 -6.44
CA LEU A 607 -1.76 -1.19 -6.11
C LEU A 607 -1.68 -2.12 -7.32
N PHE A 608 -2.47 -1.87 -8.37
CA PHE A 608 -2.56 -2.76 -9.53
C PHE A 608 -1.79 -2.26 -10.76
N ASP A 609 -1.01 -1.18 -10.66
CA ASP A 609 -0.41 -0.51 -11.83
C ASP A 609 0.37 -1.44 -12.76
N GLU A 610 1.29 -2.27 -12.21
CA GLU A 610 2.13 -3.14 -13.04
C GLU A 610 1.29 -4.22 -13.73
N THR A 611 0.34 -4.81 -12.99
CA THR A 611 -0.57 -5.83 -13.52
C THR A 611 -1.49 -5.23 -14.58
N ALA A 612 -2.12 -4.08 -14.31
CA ALA A 612 -2.95 -3.35 -15.27
C ALA A 612 -2.15 -2.93 -16.52
N SER A 613 -0.91 -2.48 -16.35
CA SER A 613 0.00 -2.14 -17.44
C SER A 613 0.33 -3.36 -18.30
N ALA A 614 0.55 -4.54 -17.71
CA ALA A 614 0.75 -5.78 -18.46
C ALA A 614 -0.45 -6.13 -19.35
N TYR A 615 -1.67 -6.00 -18.82
CA TYR A 615 -2.90 -6.19 -19.57
C TYR A 615 -3.08 -5.14 -20.67
N ARG A 616 -2.78 -3.86 -20.39
CA ARG A 616 -2.80 -2.77 -21.38
C ARG A 616 -1.84 -3.01 -22.53
N ARG A 617 -0.63 -3.49 -22.24
CA ARG A 617 0.37 -3.87 -23.26
C ARG A 617 -0.16 -5.00 -24.14
N LEU A 618 -0.79 -6.02 -23.55
CA LEU A 618 -1.40 -7.12 -24.29
C LEU A 618 -2.58 -6.66 -25.16
N LYS A 619 -3.48 -5.82 -24.62
CA LYS A 619 -4.57 -5.16 -25.35
C LYS A 619 -4.03 -4.43 -26.58
N THR A 620 -3.04 -3.56 -26.39
CA THR A 620 -2.45 -2.74 -27.46
C THR A 620 -1.78 -3.61 -28.53
N ARG A 621 -1.07 -4.67 -28.13
CA ARG A 621 -0.44 -5.61 -29.06
C ARG A 621 -1.48 -6.39 -29.86
N SER A 622 -2.53 -6.89 -29.20
CA SER A 622 -3.61 -7.61 -29.87
C SER A 622 -4.36 -6.74 -30.88
N GLU A 623 -4.61 -5.46 -30.56
CA GLU A 623 -5.21 -4.49 -31.48
C GLU A 623 -4.37 -4.27 -32.74
N SER A 624 -3.06 -4.08 -32.57
CA SER A 624 -2.13 -3.94 -33.71
C SER A 624 -2.17 -5.15 -34.65
N ILE A 625 -2.31 -6.35 -34.07
CA ILE A 625 -2.43 -7.60 -34.84
C ILE A 625 -3.80 -7.70 -35.52
N ILE A 626 -4.89 -7.25 -34.89
CA ILE A 626 -6.22 -7.15 -35.51
C ILE A 626 -6.15 -6.23 -36.75
N ILE A 627 -5.55 -5.05 -36.60
CA ILE A 627 -5.35 -4.11 -37.73
C ILE A 627 -4.54 -4.78 -38.84
N SER A 628 -3.43 -5.43 -38.50
CA SER A 628 -2.57 -6.10 -39.48
C SER A 628 -3.30 -7.23 -40.22
N ALA A 629 -4.13 -8.01 -39.52
CA ALA A 629 -4.93 -9.07 -40.11
C ALA A 629 -5.97 -8.51 -41.09
N LEU A 630 -6.70 -7.45 -40.70
CA LEU A 630 -7.66 -6.76 -41.56
C LEU A 630 -6.99 -6.16 -42.80
N VAL A 631 -5.83 -5.50 -42.64
CA VAL A 631 -5.08 -4.92 -43.75
C VAL A 631 -4.62 -6.00 -44.72
N SER A 632 -4.10 -7.12 -44.22
CA SER A 632 -3.72 -8.27 -45.06
C SER A 632 -4.92 -8.88 -45.79
N SER A 633 -6.07 -8.99 -45.13
CA SER A 633 -7.32 -9.47 -45.71
C SER A 633 -7.78 -8.53 -46.84
N ALA A 634 -7.82 -7.23 -46.57
CA ALA A 634 -8.22 -6.21 -47.54
C ALA A 634 -7.29 -6.14 -48.76
N GLN A 635 -5.98 -6.15 -48.56
CA GLN A 635 -5.00 -6.15 -49.67
C GLN A 635 -5.11 -7.42 -50.51
N SER A 636 -5.35 -8.58 -49.88
CA SER A 636 -5.57 -9.83 -50.60
C SER A 636 -6.85 -9.79 -51.44
N ALA A 637 -7.92 -9.20 -50.90
CA ALA A 637 -9.19 -9.01 -51.60
C ALA A 637 -9.12 -7.94 -52.72
N LEU A 638 -8.27 -6.92 -52.58
CA LEU A 638 -8.02 -5.89 -53.60
C LEU A 638 -7.03 -6.34 -54.70
N ARG A 639 -6.36 -7.49 -54.51
CA ARG A 639 -5.35 -7.97 -55.44
C ARG A 639 -5.87 -8.19 -56.88
N PRO A 640 -7.06 -8.78 -57.11
CA PRO A 640 -7.63 -8.89 -58.46
C PRO A 640 -7.85 -7.50 -59.09
N TYR A 641 -8.43 -6.57 -58.32
CA TYR A 641 -8.67 -5.19 -58.76
C TYR A 641 -7.38 -4.45 -59.17
N SER A 642 -6.29 -4.65 -58.44
CA SER A 642 -4.98 -4.06 -58.77
C SER A 642 -4.38 -4.53 -60.10
N ARG A 643 -4.88 -5.63 -60.68
CA ARG A 643 -4.40 -6.21 -61.94
C ARG A 643 -5.18 -5.72 -63.16
N ILE A 644 -6.23 -4.91 -62.97
CA ILE A 644 -6.96 -4.30 -64.09
C ILE A 644 -6.00 -3.40 -64.87
N SER A 645 -5.88 -3.65 -66.17
CA SER A 645 -5.08 -2.85 -67.10
C SER A 645 -5.91 -2.12 -68.17
N THR A 646 -7.24 -2.24 -68.12
CA THR A 646 -8.17 -1.74 -69.14
C THR A 646 -8.64 -0.30 -68.90
N TRP A 647 -8.03 0.43 -67.96
CA TRP A 647 -8.39 1.80 -67.55
C TRP A 647 -8.41 2.84 -68.71
N THR A 648 -7.70 2.57 -69.80
CA THR A 648 -7.67 3.42 -71.00
C THR A 648 -8.68 3.02 -72.08
N SER A 649 -9.25 1.81 -72.03
CA SER A 649 -10.09 1.23 -73.10
C SER A 649 -11.54 0.97 -72.69
N LEU A 650 -11.97 1.51 -71.55
CA LEU A 650 -13.36 1.41 -71.08
C LEU A 650 -14.29 2.19 -72.01
N SER A 651 -15.35 1.52 -72.48
CA SER A 651 -16.36 2.15 -73.33
C SER A 651 -17.26 3.08 -72.52
N PRO A 652 -17.66 4.25 -73.05
CA PRO A 652 -18.59 5.14 -72.37
C PRO A 652 -19.92 4.42 -72.14
N PRO A 653 -20.61 4.69 -71.02
CA PRO A 653 -21.88 4.06 -70.72
C PRO A 653 -22.90 4.37 -71.83
N SER A 654 -23.45 3.32 -72.44
CA SER A 654 -24.53 3.42 -73.43
C SER A 654 -25.69 4.24 -72.85
N THR A 655 -26.23 5.18 -73.63
CA THR A 655 -27.24 6.20 -73.24
C THR A 655 -28.63 5.67 -72.82
N ALA A 656 -28.73 4.43 -72.35
CA ALA A 656 -29.95 3.84 -71.84
C ALA A 656 -29.77 3.40 -70.37
N GLY A 657 -30.12 4.26 -69.42
CA GLY A 657 -30.68 3.90 -68.11
C GLY A 657 -29.87 3.05 -67.11
N HIS A 658 -28.63 2.65 -67.38
CA HIS A 658 -27.84 1.86 -66.42
C HIS A 658 -26.99 2.79 -65.56
N SER A 659 -27.31 2.89 -64.27
CA SER A 659 -26.43 3.50 -63.25
C SER A 659 -25.03 2.87 -63.33
N ALA A 660 -23.97 3.67 -63.17
CA ALA A 660 -22.59 3.19 -63.15
C ALA A 660 -22.47 2.04 -62.13
N THR A 661 -22.23 0.82 -62.62
CA THR A 661 -22.07 -0.37 -61.79
C THR A 661 -20.62 -0.50 -61.35
N SER A 662 -20.37 -0.93 -60.11
CA SER A 662 -19.01 -1.17 -59.61
C SER A 662 -18.27 -2.22 -60.44
N SER A 663 -16.95 -2.09 -60.55
CA SER A 663 -16.11 -3.07 -61.24
C SER A 663 -16.25 -4.47 -60.63
N ILE A 664 -16.36 -5.50 -61.47
CA ILE A 664 -16.54 -6.90 -61.03
C ILE A 664 -15.37 -7.36 -60.15
N ASP A 665 -14.14 -6.93 -60.46
CA ASP A 665 -12.94 -7.28 -59.68
C ASP A 665 -12.87 -6.61 -58.30
N LEU A 666 -13.77 -5.66 -58.00
CA LEU A 666 -13.96 -5.06 -56.67
C LEU A 666 -14.90 -5.91 -55.79
N ALA A 667 -15.68 -6.83 -56.38
CA ALA A 667 -16.62 -7.67 -55.64
C ALA A 667 -16.00 -8.43 -54.44
N PRO A 668 -14.75 -8.95 -54.48
CA PRO A 668 -14.15 -9.61 -53.33
C PRO A 668 -14.02 -8.70 -52.11
N ILE A 669 -13.54 -7.47 -52.26
CA ILE A 669 -13.37 -6.54 -51.13
C ILE A 669 -14.72 -6.03 -50.61
N LEU A 670 -15.69 -5.79 -51.51
CA LEU A 670 -17.05 -5.36 -51.14
C LEU A 670 -17.82 -6.44 -50.37
N ARG A 671 -17.43 -7.71 -50.48
CA ARG A 671 -17.99 -8.81 -49.68
C ARG A 671 -17.26 -8.99 -48.34
N THR A 672 -15.93 -8.92 -48.36
CA THR A 672 -15.10 -9.19 -47.17
C THR A 672 -15.24 -8.11 -46.10
N LEU A 673 -15.07 -6.83 -46.47
CA LEU A 673 -15.07 -5.72 -45.51
C LEU A 673 -16.35 -5.63 -44.66
N PRO A 674 -17.57 -5.59 -45.24
CA PRO A 674 -18.76 -5.45 -44.40
C PRO A 674 -18.97 -6.65 -43.46
N THR A 675 -18.52 -7.85 -43.85
CA THR A 675 -18.61 -9.05 -43.01
C THR A 675 -17.69 -8.94 -41.79
N GLU A 676 -16.43 -8.54 -42.00
CA GLU A 676 -15.45 -8.34 -40.93
C GLU A 676 -15.83 -7.15 -40.02
N ILE A 677 -16.26 -6.02 -40.61
CA ILE A 677 -16.68 -4.83 -39.87
C ILE A 677 -17.93 -5.10 -39.04
N ALA A 678 -18.94 -5.77 -39.61
CA ALA A 678 -20.17 -6.10 -38.87
C ALA A 678 -19.87 -7.02 -37.67
N PHE A 679 -18.94 -7.95 -37.83
CA PHE A 679 -18.45 -8.79 -36.74
C PHE A 679 -17.79 -7.96 -35.64
N LEU A 680 -16.84 -7.09 -35.99
CA LEU A 680 -16.15 -6.22 -35.02
C LEU A 680 -17.10 -5.24 -34.33
N ARG A 681 -18.07 -4.68 -35.06
CA ARG A 681 -19.09 -3.76 -34.51
C ARG A 681 -19.94 -4.41 -33.44
N ARG A 682 -20.18 -5.73 -33.53
CA ARG A 682 -20.92 -6.48 -32.51
C ARG A 682 -20.11 -6.70 -31.23
N LEU A 683 -18.78 -6.57 -31.30
CA LEU A 683 -17.84 -6.97 -30.26
C LEU A 683 -17.11 -5.82 -29.58
N LEU A 684 -16.77 -4.78 -30.32
CA LEU A 684 -15.91 -3.70 -29.85
C LEU A 684 -16.73 -2.49 -29.44
N ALA A 685 -16.28 -1.79 -28.40
CA ALA A 685 -16.76 -0.44 -28.12
C ALA A 685 -16.49 0.50 -29.31
N ILE A 686 -17.26 1.60 -29.39
CA ILE A 686 -17.22 2.52 -30.54
C ILE A 686 -15.82 3.12 -30.78
N ALA A 687 -15.11 3.50 -29.70
CA ALA A 687 -13.79 4.13 -29.81
C ALA A 687 -12.73 3.20 -30.43
N PRO A 688 -12.49 1.96 -29.91
CA PRO A 688 -11.55 1.05 -30.55
C PRO A 688 -12.00 0.62 -31.95
N LEU A 689 -13.30 0.45 -32.20
CA LEU A 689 -13.81 0.15 -33.54
C LEU A 689 -13.43 1.24 -34.55
N GLN A 690 -13.73 2.51 -34.25
CA GLN A 690 -13.40 3.63 -35.13
C GLN A 690 -11.89 3.75 -35.36
N ARG A 691 -11.07 3.54 -34.32
CA ARG A 691 -9.62 3.57 -34.42
C ARG A 691 -9.09 2.49 -35.37
N ILE A 692 -9.56 1.25 -35.23
CA ILE A 692 -9.16 0.12 -36.08
C ILE A 692 -9.57 0.37 -37.54
N ILE A 693 -10.82 0.77 -37.78
CA ILE A 693 -11.33 0.99 -39.14
C ILE A 693 -10.66 2.18 -39.82
N ARG A 694 -10.32 3.24 -39.09
CA ARG A 694 -9.53 4.35 -39.63
C ARG A 694 -8.17 3.87 -40.16
N GLN A 695 -7.46 3.03 -39.41
CA GLN A 695 -6.16 2.50 -39.84
C GLN A 695 -6.29 1.57 -41.05
N LEU A 696 -7.36 0.77 -41.10
CA LEU A 696 -7.70 -0.06 -42.26
C LEU A 696 -7.93 0.79 -43.52
N LEU A 697 -8.76 1.83 -43.41
CA LEU A 697 -9.07 2.74 -44.52
C LEU A 697 -7.83 3.48 -45.05
N LEU A 698 -6.98 3.98 -44.15
CA LEU A 698 -5.70 4.61 -44.54
C LEU A 698 -4.79 3.64 -45.30
N SER A 699 -4.75 2.36 -44.87
CA SER A 699 -3.98 1.32 -45.55
C SER A 699 -4.56 0.96 -46.93
N ILE A 700 -5.89 0.96 -47.06
CA ILE A 700 -6.60 0.79 -48.33
C ILE A 700 -6.30 1.97 -49.27
N GLN A 701 -6.35 3.20 -48.76
CA GLN A 701 -5.97 4.41 -49.52
C GLN A 701 -4.56 4.26 -50.10
N THR A 702 -3.57 3.92 -49.26
CA THR A 702 -2.19 3.72 -49.72
C THR A 702 -2.10 2.62 -50.77
N TYR A 703 -2.80 1.50 -50.56
CA TYR A 703 -2.81 0.40 -51.53
C TYR A 703 -3.36 0.82 -52.89
N LEU A 704 -4.52 1.50 -52.92
CA LEU A 704 -5.16 1.97 -54.15
C LEU A 704 -4.33 3.05 -54.84
N TRP A 705 -3.74 3.97 -54.09
CA TRP A 705 -2.84 4.98 -54.60
C TRP A 705 -1.64 4.34 -55.32
N ASP A 706 -0.92 3.44 -54.63
CA ASP A 706 0.35 2.87 -55.11
C ASP A 706 0.18 1.79 -56.18
N ASN A 707 -0.94 1.06 -56.18
CA ASN A 707 -1.14 -0.11 -57.05
C ASN A 707 -2.15 0.11 -58.18
N VAL A 708 -3.02 1.11 -58.07
CA VAL A 708 -4.04 1.39 -59.09
C VAL A 708 -3.78 2.77 -59.70
N LEU A 709 -3.88 3.84 -58.91
CA LEU A 709 -3.81 5.22 -59.41
C LEU A 709 -2.44 5.53 -60.05
N MET A 710 -1.35 5.24 -59.33
CA MET A 710 0.00 5.60 -59.81
C MET A 710 0.57 4.64 -60.88
N ARG A 711 0.02 3.42 -60.99
CA ARG A 711 0.52 2.37 -61.91
C ARG A 711 -0.16 2.36 -63.28
N ASN A 712 -1.30 3.03 -63.42
CA ASN A 712 -2.09 3.00 -64.64
C ASN A 712 -2.24 4.39 -65.25
N THR A 713 -2.64 4.44 -66.52
CA THR A 713 -3.15 5.66 -67.16
C THR A 713 -4.64 5.52 -67.39
N PHE A 714 -5.36 6.64 -67.37
CA PHE A 714 -6.82 6.66 -67.36
C PHE A 714 -7.37 7.50 -68.50
N SER A 715 -8.37 6.95 -69.18
CA SER A 715 -9.30 7.73 -70.01
C SER A 715 -10.29 8.49 -69.12
N THR A 716 -11.02 9.47 -69.67
CA THR A 716 -12.14 10.11 -68.95
C THR A 716 -13.10 9.08 -68.33
N THR A 717 -13.52 8.07 -69.09
CA THR A 717 -14.43 7.02 -68.59
C THR A 717 -13.77 6.14 -67.52
N GLY A 718 -12.49 5.81 -67.66
CA GLY A 718 -11.77 5.03 -66.65
C GLY A 718 -11.52 5.78 -65.35
N ALA A 719 -11.25 7.09 -65.42
CA ALA A 719 -11.16 7.95 -64.24
C ALA A 719 -12.48 8.02 -63.47
N SER A 720 -13.60 8.14 -64.19
CA SER A 720 -14.94 8.16 -63.59
C SER A 720 -15.34 6.80 -63.00
N GLN A 721 -14.93 5.69 -63.63
CA GLN A 721 -15.12 4.36 -63.05
C GLN A 721 -14.33 4.18 -61.75
N LEU A 722 -13.07 4.61 -61.69
CA LEU A 722 -12.26 4.53 -60.47
C LEU A 722 -12.88 5.36 -59.34
N ALA A 723 -13.37 6.57 -59.63
CA ALA A 723 -14.07 7.39 -58.65
C ALA A 723 -15.37 6.72 -58.15
N CYS A 724 -16.15 6.11 -59.05
CA CYS A 724 -17.34 5.35 -58.69
C CYS A 724 -17.00 4.13 -57.81
N ASP A 725 -15.93 3.41 -58.12
CA ASP A 725 -15.49 2.24 -57.37
C ASP A 725 -15.04 2.61 -55.94
N VAL A 726 -14.31 3.72 -55.77
CA VAL A 726 -13.90 4.21 -54.45
C VAL A 726 -15.08 4.75 -53.63
N ASP A 727 -16.00 5.50 -54.26
CA ASP A 727 -17.24 5.95 -53.60
C ASP A 727 -18.10 4.76 -53.14
N ASN A 728 -18.23 3.72 -53.96
CA ASN A 728 -18.93 2.48 -53.58
C ASN A 728 -18.24 1.78 -52.40
N LEU A 729 -16.91 1.71 -52.40
CA LEU A 729 -16.14 1.15 -51.28
C LEU A 729 -16.40 1.93 -49.98
N CYS A 730 -16.34 3.27 -50.02
CA CYS A 730 -16.65 4.14 -48.89
C CYS A 730 -18.07 3.93 -48.37
N LYS A 731 -19.08 3.89 -49.26
CA LYS A 731 -20.48 3.64 -48.89
C LYS A 731 -20.69 2.30 -48.21
N VAL A 732 -20.00 1.24 -48.66
CA VAL A 732 -20.08 -0.08 -48.02
C VAL A 732 -19.50 -0.04 -46.62
N VAL A 733 -18.34 0.59 -46.42
CA VAL A 733 -17.72 0.74 -45.10
C VAL A 733 -18.59 1.59 -44.16
N ASP A 734 -19.09 2.73 -44.64
CA ASP A 734 -19.95 3.63 -43.86
C ASP A 734 -21.23 2.91 -43.41
N THR A 735 -21.87 2.16 -44.31
CA THR A 735 -23.05 1.34 -44.00
C THR A 735 -22.72 0.26 -42.97
N ALA A 736 -21.59 -0.44 -43.12
CA ALA A 736 -21.15 -1.46 -42.17
C ALA A 736 -20.83 -0.85 -40.78
N MET A 737 -20.38 0.40 -40.74
CA MET A 737 -20.12 1.16 -39.52
C MET A 737 -21.37 1.84 -38.94
N GLY A 738 -22.54 1.68 -39.56
CA GLY A 738 -23.79 2.32 -39.14
C GLY A 738 -23.77 3.85 -39.31
N ASN A 739 -23.03 4.35 -40.30
CA ASN A 739 -22.83 5.78 -40.59
C ASN A 739 -22.21 6.58 -39.42
N SER A 740 -21.49 5.90 -38.51
CA SER A 740 -20.79 6.54 -37.39
C SER A 740 -19.48 7.23 -37.79
N ILE A 741 -18.97 6.93 -38.98
CA ILE A 741 -17.81 7.57 -39.60
C ILE A 741 -18.17 7.97 -41.04
N LYS A 742 -17.37 8.88 -41.61
CA LYS A 742 -17.42 9.23 -43.03
C LYS A 742 -16.11 8.81 -43.69
N SER A 743 -16.11 7.67 -44.37
CA SER A 743 -14.90 7.02 -44.90
C SER A 743 -14.17 7.91 -45.91
N SER A 744 -14.90 8.67 -46.73
CA SER A 744 -14.31 9.61 -47.70
C SER A 744 -13.38 10.63 -47.04
N ASN A 745 -13.73 11.14 -45.85
CA ASN A 745 -12.89 12.10 -45.13
C ASN A 745 -11.63 11.44 -44.55
N ILE A 746 -11.66 10.13 -44.29
CA ILE A 746 -10.49 9.38 -43.79
C ILE A 746 -9.52 9.11 -44.94
N ILE A 747 -10.04 8.84 -46.14
CA ILE A 747 -9.25 8.60 -47.36
C ILE A 747 -9.09 9.88 -48.21
N GLN A 748 -9.04 11.04 -47.57
CA GLN A 748 -9.03 12.36 -48.25
C GLN A 748 -7.94 12.50 -49.31
N LYS A 749 -6.75 11.90 -49.09
CA LYS A 749 -5.66 11.95 -50.07
C LYS A 749 -6.02 11.24 -51.38
N LEU A 750 -6.72 10.12 -51.29
CA LEU A 750 -7.21 9.43 -52.48
C LEU A 750 -8.33 10.24 -53.15
N GLU A 751 -9.26 10.79 -52.37
CA GLU A 751 -10.36 11.63 -52.90
C GLU A 751 -9.83 12.86 -53.64
N ASP A 752 -8.84 13.57 -53.08
CA ASP A 752 -8.20 14.72 -53.73
C ASP A 752 -7.50 14.30 -55.04
N GLY A 753 -6.86 13.13 -55.06
CA GLY A 753 -6.27 12.56 -56.26
C GLY A 753 -7.31 12.21 -57.31
N LEU A 754 -8.45 11.66 -56.90
CA LEU A 754 -9.57 11.34 -57.80
C LEU A 754 -10.25 12.60 -58.34
N LEU A 755 -10.31 13.67 -57.56
CA LEU A 755 -10.80 14.97 -57.98
C LEU A 755 -9.96 15.52 -59.13
N LEU A 756 -8.63 15.53 -58.99
CA LEU A 756 -7.70 15.92 -60.07
C LEU A 756 -7.82 15.00 -61.29
N LEU A 757 -7.93 13.69 -61.07
CA LEU A 757 -8.08 12.72 -62.15
C LEU A 757 -9.42 12.90 -62.90
N ASN A 758 -10.48 13.40 -62.26
CA ASN A 758 -11.82 13.53 -62.87
C ASN A 758 -12.16 14.94 -63.36
N LEU A 759 -11.18 15.85 -63.45
CA LEU A 759 -11.40 17.18 -64.02
C LEU A 759 -11.99 17.09 -65.44
N LYS A 760 -13.02 17.90 -65.70
CA LYS A 760 -13.75 17.90 -66.97
C LYS A 760 -12.91 18.53 -68.07
N ILE A 761 -12.97 17.94 -69.27
CA ILE A 761 -12.43 18.53 -70.49
C ILE A 761 -13.49 19.50 -71.04
N LYS A 762 -13.33 20.79 -70.78
CA LYS A 762 -14.09 21.83 -71.48
C LYS A 762 -13.37 22.12 -72.79
N ALA A 763 -14.06 22.05 -73.94
CA ALA A 763 -13.50 22.54 -75.20
C ALA A 763 -13.20 24.04 -75.04
N GLU A 764 -12.07 24.51 -75.58
CA GLU A 764 -11.80 25.95 -75.65
C GLU A 764 -12.96 26.62 -76.41
N THR A 765 -13.87 27.26 -75.69
CA THR A 765 -14.87 28.11 -76.30
C THR A 765 -14.11 29.30 -76.89
N THR A 766 -13.92 29.28 -78.21
CA THR A 766 -13.61 30.48 -78.99
C THR A 766 -14.53 31.59 -78.52
N ARG A 767 -13.95 32.68 -78.01
CA ARG A 767 -14.65 33.92 -77.64
C ARG A 767 -15.68 34.27 -78.70
N GLY A 768 -16.95 34.18 -78.33
CA GLY A 768 -18.09 34.66 -79.11
C GLY A 768 -19.24 34.89 -78.14
N ASP A 769 -19.58 36.15 -77.94
CA ASP A 769 -20.62 36.66 -77.04
C ASP A 769 -21.95 35.91 -77.16
N LEU A 770 -22.60 35.67 -76.01
CA LEU A 770 -24.05 35.80 -75.78
C LEU A 770 -24.35 35.63 -74.27
N PRO A 771 -25.12 36.53 -73.63
CA PRO A 771 -25.45 36.43 -72.21
C PRO A 771 -26.81 35.73 -72.03
N GLY A 772 -26.88 34.76 -71.11
CA GLY A 772 -28.14 34.22 -70.61
C GLY A 772 -28.13 32.71 -70.42
N GLY A 773 -27.93 32.28 -69.17
CA GLY A 773 -28.08 30.89 -68.74
C GLY A 773 -27.51 30.69 -67.34
N GLU A 774 -28.38 30.70 -66.34
CA GLU A 774 -28.05 30.42 -64.93
C GLU A 774 -27.47 29.00 -64.80
N GLY A 775 -26.33 28.91 -64.09
CA GLY A 775 -25.63 27.65 -63.79
C GLY A 775 -24.28 27.49 -64.49
N VAL A 776 -23.41 28.51 -64.46
CA VAL A 776 -22.02 28.36 -64.92
C VAL A 776 -21.26 27.52 -63.90
N ASP A 777 -20.97 26.27 -64.26
CA ASP A 777 -20.09 25.35 -63.53
C ASP A 777 -18.68 26.00 -63.43
N THR A 778 -18.44 26.75 -62.35
CA THR A 778 -17.22 27.54 -62.10
C THR A 778 -15.98 26.69 -61.80
N SER A 779 -16.11 25.37 -61.80
CA SER A 779 -14.97 24.45 -61.62
C SER A 779 -13.95 24.59 -62.77
N PRO A 780 -12.65 24.73 -62.47
CA PRO A 780 -11.61 24.88 -63.49
C PRO A 780 -11.52 23.62 -64.36
N SER A 781 -11.21 23.81 -65.64
CA SER A 781 -11.10 22.69 -66.60
C SER A 781 -9.79 21.92 -66.45
N LEU A 782 -9.71 20.68 -66.94
CA LEU A 782 -8.49 19.86 -66.90
C LEU A 782 -7.25 20.62 -67.42
N TRP A 783 -7.38 21.30 -68.56
CA TRP A 783 -6.29 22.05 -69.20
C TRP A 783 -5.91 23.33 -68.44
N GLU A 784 -6.88 23.97 -67.79
CA GLU A 784 -6.62 25.15 -66.95
C GLU A 784 -5.85 24.78 -65.68
N VAL A 785 -6.21 23.66 -65.06
CA VAL A 785 -5.52 23.14 -63.88
C VAL A 785 -4.14 22.62 -64.24
N GLU A 786 -4.01 21.84 -65.32
CA GLU A 786 -2.72 21.35 -65.83
C GLU A 786 -1.72 22.50 -66.02
N LYS A 787 -2.09 23.51 -66.81
CA LYS A 787 -1.20 24.64 -67.12
C LYS A 787 -0.75 25.38 -65.86
N ARG A 788 -1.62 25.54 -64.86
CA ARG A 788 -1.29 26.20 -63.59
C ARG A 788 -0.45 25.32 -62.67
N VAL A 789 -0.67 24.01 -62.63
CA VAL A 789 0.08 23.06 -61.80
C VAL A 789 1.51 22.85 -62.33
N PHE A 790 1.73 22.88 -63.65
CA PHE A 790 3.06 22.74 -64.26
C PHE A 790 3.84 24.06 -64.40
N ALA A 791 3.20 25.23 -64.25
CA ALA A 791 3.88 26.53 -64.40
C ALA A 791 4.91 26.84 -63.31
N SER A 792 4.55 26.69 -62.03
CA SER A 792 5.44 26.89 -60.89
C SER A 792 4.86 26.24 -59.63
N ASN A 793 5.68 26.04 -58.58
CA ASN A 793 5.20 25.48 -57.32
C ASN A 793 4.20 26.41 -56.61
N GLU A 794 4.37 27.73 -56.73
CA GLU A 794 3.45 28.71 -56.15
C GLU A 794 2.09 28.70 -56.87
N SER A 795 2.11 28.64 -58.21
CA SER A 795 0.90 28.49 -59.03
C SER A 795 0.19 27.16 -58.76
N ALA A 796 0.94 26.07 -58.57
CA ALA A 796 0.39 24.76 -58.20
C ALA A 796 -0.32 24.79 -56.83
N ARG A 797 0.27 25.42 -55.81
CA ARG A 797 -0.39 25.57 -54.50
C ARG A 797 -1.67 26.38 -54.58
N ALA A 798 -1.66 27.47 -55.36
CA ALA A 798 -2.83 28.33 -55.50
C ALA A 798 -4.02 27.59 -56.12
N ILE A 799 -3.81 26.87 -57.23
CA ILE A 799 -4.88 26.13 -57.90
C ILE A 799 -5.36 24.90 -57.11
N LEU A 800 -4.47 24.24 -56.34
CA LEU A 800 -4.88 23.18 -55.42
C LEU A 800 -5.74 23.73 -54.29
N ALA A 801 -5.40 24.89 -53.72
CA ALA A 801 -6.21 25.57 -52.72
C ALA A 801 -7.58 26.02 -53.29
N GLU A 802 -7.63 26.51 -54.54
CA GLU A 802 -8.90 26.83 -55.24
C GLU A 802 -9.83 25.60 -55.40
N LEU A 803 -9.24 24.40 -55.54
CA LEU A 803 -9.96 23.13 -55.62
C LEU A 803 -10.28 22.52 -54.24
N ASN A 804 -9.93 23.20 -53.14
CA ASN A 804 -9.98 22.68 -51.77
C ASN A 804 -9.17 21.39 -51.56
N ILE A 805 -8.03 21.26 -52.25
CA ILE A 805 -7.07 20.17 -52.07
C ILE A 805 -5.95 20.64 -51.15
N ASP A 806 -5.86 20.05 -49.98
CA ASP A 806 -4.84 20.34 -48.96
C ASP A 806 -3.94 19.14 -48.64
N THR A 807 -4.29 17.93 -49.09
CA THR A 807 -3.56 16.70 -48.74
C THR A 807 -2.46 16.29 -49.73
N LEU A 808 -2.45 16.87 -50.94
CA LEU A 808 -1.50 16.52 -52.00
C LEU A 808 -0.35 17.52 -52.09
N THR A 809 0.86 17.01 -52.25
CA THR A 809 2.01 17.85 -52.64
C THR A 809 1.93 18.23 -54.12
N GLU A 810 2.67 19.27 -54.52
CA GLU A 810 2.70 19.74 -55.91
C GLU A 810 3.24 18.64 -56.85
N MET A 811 4.19 17.83 -56.36
CA MET A 811 4.72 16.69 -57.12
C MET A 811 3.68 15.59 -57.30
N GLU A 812 2.91 15.27 -56.26
CA GLU A 812 1.85 14.27 -56.33
C GLU A 812 0.71 14.74 -57.25
N ALA A 813 0.32 16.01 -57.16
CA ALA A 813 -0.69 16.59 -58.05
C ALA A 813 -0.27 16.50 -59.53
N ARG A 814 0.98 16.84 -59.85
CA ARG A 814 1.55 16.65 -61.21
C ARG A 814 1.51 15.19 -61.62
N ALA A 815 1.98 14.28 -60.76
CA ALA A 815 2.02 12.85 -61.05
C ALA A 815 0.63 12.26 -61.33
N VAL A 816 -0.40 12.71 -60.58
CA VAL A 816 -1.81 12.34 -60.79
C VAL A 816 -2.33 12.86 -62.13
N LEU A 817 -2.09 14.14 -62.47
CA LEU A 817 -2.50 14.71 -63.75
C LEU A 817 -1.86 13.99 -64.94
N GLU A 818 -0.58 13.63 -64.85
CA GLU A 818 0.14 12.83 -65.86
C GLU A 818 -0.44 11.42 -66.05
N ARG A 819 -1.29 10.93 -65.13
CA ARG A 819 -2.00 9.66 -65.32
C ARG A 819 -3.15 9.79 -66.30
N ARG A 820 -3.61 10.99 -66.65
CA ARG A 820 -4.63 11.20 -67.69
C ARG A 820 -4.01 11.01 -69.08
N VAL A 821 -4.65 10.18 -69.90
CA VAL A 821 -4.21 9.95 -71.29
C VAL A 821 -4.19 11.27 -72.07
N GLU A 822 -5.13 12.16 -71.78
CA GLU A 822 -5.24 13.45 -72.46
C GLU A 822 -4.14 14.46 -72.08
N VAL A 823 -3.49 14.31 -70.92
CA VAL A 823 -2.39 15.19 -70.48
C VAL A 823 -1.02 14.66 -70.90
N ARG A 824 -0.91 13.33 -71.07
CA ARG A 824 0.35 12.65 -71.43
C ARG A 824 0.64 12.65 -72.94
N SER A 825 -0.36 12.97 -73.77
CA SER A 825 -0.22 13.17 -75.22
C SER A 825 0.35 14.56 -75.52
#